data_AF-A0A1T5MCS6-F1
#
_entry.id   AF-A0A1T5MCS6-F1
#
_cell.length_a   1.000
_cell.length_b   1.000
_cell.length_c   1.000
_cell.angle_alpha   90.00
_cell.angle_beta   90.00
_cell.angle_gamma   90.00
#
_symmetry.space_group_name_H-M   'P 1'
#
loop_
_entity.id
_entity.type
_entity.pdbx_description
1 polymer ?
#
loop_
_entity_poly.entity_id
_entity_poly.type
_entity_poly.pdbx_seq_one_letter_code
_entity_poly.pdbx_strand_id
1 'polypeptide(L)'
;MLLLAFSLSYAQKTVYIPTQFSEAPWNEWSWSKTYQSANFCIFWGNKVGTNPATYSDVNLRFDPAVVAGYLEASFAKFVTEIGFVSNASTKQLGQYKIIIVMNDTYNGANGPTGWAFGGSYDNTIGAMWVHPNATRDAYVLSHEFAHSLQGQISIQENTTGGGYVGYDPAGWFWECHANYMRCVEFPQFAADDMPRWTATSSYHVSSTRHHYTTFKWLMNIQQNYGGTNMVNRMWRESAANEHPVVTFRRLSGWSQTQLNDFMYDYAKREVIFDYPAQGFGSAMRTQRNTFKTNAGENHYLWRVYTLLNQVSASNGRYIVPDHSAPQDYGFNIIPLYTTCASKTVHVKFKGHTEVNSTAGWRWGFVAVKANGTTVRYGTMSNASDGEATFTLAADETQLYLVVVGAPTTHTSYLWEAGWPKIKRYPYELRIENAVPEGYQSTYRDDVRALYAGHTHSNGGGWVANTATVASSVYVAPKALVVGTSNLSGNVRVEGTARLERVTASGSVVFSGDVNVIGGTYTNTVQVQERAILNDCSASGNAIIKGNALAWGSTYGNGVVVGGDAELGSCSTAGVYLQTPHPNNGRAECDGKGMSDASNTDVNAAYTQFTDAQMSWTAIGCGGTADTQAPSTPGTPASSNVTSTGVTLSWTAATDNVAVTGYDVLQNGTVVQTVTGTTVGLTGLTASTTYSFTVKAKDAAGNISAASGALSVTTSSSGGTGPVVGGIYKITARHSGKSFCMRGGTGATGNNVQLTQYTYQSGTHQQFKAEANGTYFRLTPQHATSKALDVTGNATADGANIIQYTWSGSNNQQWSFVSIGSGYYQIVSRSSGKCLGVASASTADDANVQQFTCSTSATNQHFTFEAIASSASAVTLMDTDARIATDESKLQVYPNPVRGSFTVELSGFSPQEEITLQVVNLTGKEIFTDELKLKRTATYNTASYGMKESVYILKAVNSKRVLIQKMLVLE
;
A
#
# COMPACT_ATOMS: atom_id res chain seq x y z
N MET A 1 -17.91 46.50 37.71
CA MET A 1 -16.51 46.81 38.04
C MET A 1 -15.82 47.09 36.71
N LEU A 2 -15.42 48.34 36.47
CA LEU A 2 -14.76 48.81 35.24
C LEU A 2 -13.46 48.02 35.01
N LEU A 3 -13.27 47.40 33.84
CA LEU A 3 -11.94 47.01 33.37
C LEU A 3 -11.40 48.12 32.46
N LEU A 4 -10.37 48.81 32.95
CA LEU A 4 -9.53 49.71 32.16
C LEU A 4 -8.84 48.90 31.05
N ALA A 5 -9.10 49.25 29.80
CA ALA A 5 -8.28 48.86 28.66
C ALA A 5 -6.98 49.66 28.70
N PHE A 6 -5.87 49.03 29.06
CA PHE A 6 -4.54 49.55 28.76
C PHE A 6 -4.27 49.32 27.26
N SER A 7 -4.50 50.34 26.43
CA SER A 7 -3.99 50.38 25.06
C SER A 7 -2.50 50.70 25.12
N LEU A 8 -1.65 49.66 25.15
CA LEU A 8 -0.23 49.79 24.85
C LEU A 8 -0.09 50.20 23.38
N SER A 9 0.24 51.47 23.13
CA SER A 9 0.60 51.98 21.82
C SER A 9 1.96 51.38 21.41
N TYR A 10 1.95 50.23 20.74
CA TYR A 10 3.13 49.79 20.00
C TYR A 10 3.39 50.82 18.89
N ALA A 11 4.62 51.32 18.79
CA ALA A 11 5.03 52.15 17.67
C ALA A 11 4.76 51.38 16.36
N GLN A 12 4.05 52.00 15.42
CA GLN A 12 3.67 51.37 14.16
C GLN A 12 4.93 51.09 13.34
N LYS A 13 5.15 49.82 12.96
CA LYS A 13 6.24 49.41 12.05
C LYS A 13 6.15 50.18 10.74
N THR A 14 7.29 50.58 10.21
CA THR A 14 7.42 51.27 8.92
C THR A 14 7.69 50.27 7.79
N VAL A 15 7.45 50.65 6.54
CA VAL A 15 7.79 49.83 5.37
C VAL A 15 9.16 50.25 4.87
N TYR A 16 10.10 49.30 4.81
CA TYR A 16 11.38 49.49 4.10
C TYR A 16 11.15 49.27 2.60
N ILE A 17 11.68 50.15 1.75
CA ILE A 17 11.63 50.00 0.29
C ILE A 17 13.01 49.59 -0.19
N PRO A 18 13.19 48.35 -0.69
CA PRO A 18 14.48 47.86 -1.13
C PRO A 18 15.04 48.68 -2.30
N THR A 19 16.37 48.71 -2.43
CA THR A 19 17.05 49.44 -3.50
C THR A 19 16.56 49.03 -4.91
N GLN A 20 16.35 47.72 -5.11
CA GLN A 20 15.85 47.13 -6.36
C GLN A 20 14.49 47.69 -6.82
N PHE A 21 13.65 48.19 -5.89
CA PHE A 21 12.31 48.71 -6.21
C PHE A 21 12.34 50.06 -6.96
N SER A 22 13.52 50.62 -7.20
CA SER A 22 13.73 51.82 -8.01
C SER A 22 13.98 51.51 -9.51
N GLU A 23 14.23 50.25 -9.86
CA GLU A 23 14.61 49.84 -11.21
C GLU A 23 13.46 49.14 -11.94
N ALA A 24 13.37 49.26 -13.27
CA ALA A 24 12.34 48.56 -14.03
C ALA A 24 12.66 47.05 -14.17
N PRO A 25 11.66 46.14 -14.12
CA PRO A 25 10.23 46.40 -13.92
C PRO A 25 9.78 46.47 -12.45
N TRP A 26 10.70 46.39 -11.49
CA TRP A 26 10.38 46.40 -10.06
C TRP A 26 9.69 47.69 -9.62
N ASN A 27 10.08 48.82 -10.21
CA ASN A 27 9.48 50.15 -10.01
C ASN A 27 8.03 50.29 -10.47
N GLU A 28 7.42 49.22 -11.00
CA GLU A 28 5.99 49.17 -11.29
C GLU A 28 5.12 49.18 -10.04
N TRP A 29 5.64 48.97 -8.83
CA TRP A 29 4.83 49.03 -7.61
C TRP A 29 4.29 50.46 -7.33
N SER A 30 3.22 50.56 -6.53
CA SER A 30 2.75 51.83 -5.95
C SER A 30 1.93 51.54 -4.71
N TRP A 31 1.66 52.54 -3.84
CA TRP A 31 0.82 52.32 -2.65
C TRP A 31 -0.60 51.80 -2.97
N SER A 32 -1.15 52.17 -4.14
CA SER A 32 -2.42 51.62 -4.63
C SER A 32 -2.34 50.16 -5.12
N LYS A 33 -1.13 49.60 -5.21
CA LYS A 33 -0.81 48.19 -5.48
C LYS A 33 -0.06 47.57 -4.29
N THR A 34 -0.44 47.97 -3.08
CA THR A 34 0.04 47.36 -1.85
C THR A 34 -1.10 47.08 -0.88
N TYR A 35 -0.85 46.15 0.03
CA TYR A 35 -1.68 45.92 1.20
C TYR A 35 -0.79 45.82 2.42
N GLN A 36 -1.18 46.48 3.51
CA GLN A 36 -0.43 46.48 4.76
C GLN A 36 -1.26 45.93 5.90
N SER A 37 -0.67 45.00 6.65
CA SER A 37 -1.16 44.57 7.96
C SER A 37 -0.25 45.14 9.06
N ALA A 38 -0.30 44.62 10.29
CA ALA A 38 0.55 45.09 11.39
C ALA A 38 2.05 44.85 11.10
N ASN A 39 2.37 43.65 10.62
CA ASN A 39 3.73 43.14 10.46
C ASN A 39 4.18 42.98 9.00
N PHE A 40 3.28 43.07 8.02
CA PHE A 40 3.59 42.78 6.62
C PHE A 40 3.19 43.90 5.67
N CYS A 41 3.90 44.00 4.54
CA CYS A 41 3.52 44.80 3.38
C CYS A 41 3.63 43.95 2.11
N ILE A 42 2.50 43.75 1.45
CA ILE A 42 2.39 42.98 0.20
C ILE A 42 2.46 43.94 -0.98
N PHE A 43 3.29 43.63 -1.96
CA PHE A 43 3.50 44.40 -3.19
C PHE A 43 3.17 43.54 -4.41
N TRP A 44 2.56 44.16 -5.43
CA TRP A 44 2.33 43.52 -6.72
C TRP A 44 2.51 44.50 -7.89
N GLY A 45 2.74 43.95 -9.07
CA GLY A 45 2.98 44.70 -10.30
C GLY A 45 1.70 45.14 -11.02
N ASN A 46 1.86 45.79 -12.18
CA ASN A 46 0.74 46.39 -12.91
C ASN A 46 -0.25 45.39 -13.53
N LYS A 47 0.16 44.13 -13.75
CA LYS A 47 -0.59 43.16 -14.56
C LYS A 47 -1.96 42.83 -14.01
N VAL A 48 -2.11 42.83 -12.67
CA VAL A 48 -3.34 42.51 -11.96
C VAL A 48 -4.14 43.76 -11.52
N GLY A 49 -3.69 44.96 -11.92
CA GLY A 49 -4.33 46.22 -11.55
C GLY A 49 -4.28 46.52 -10.05
N THR A 50 -5.20 47.36 -9.57
CA THR A 50 -5.29 47.74 -8.15
C THR A 50 -6.19 46.82 -7.32
N ASN A 51 -6.96 45.93 -7.97
CA ASN A 51 -7.86 44.99 -7.29
C ASN A 51 -7.59 43.55 -7.74
N PRO A 52 -6.51 42.92 -7.24
CA PRO A 52 -6.13 41.56 -7.62
C PRO A 52 -7.17 40.51 -7.21
N ALA A 53 -8.07 40.79 -6.26
CA ALA A 53 -9.09 39.84 -5.79
C ALA A 53 -10.18 39.55 -6.83
N THR A 54 -10.37 40.46 -7.79
CA THR A 54 -11.35 40.31 -8.87
C THR A 54 -10.72 40.12 -10.25
N TYR A 55 -9.40 39.88 -10.32
CA TYR A 55 -8.70 39.70 -11.58
C TYR A 55 -9.26 38.49 -12.36
N SER A 56 -9.34 38.60 -13.69
CA SER A 56 -10.03 37.60 -14.51
C SER A 56 -9.25 36.29 -14.65
N ASP A 57 -7.91 36.36 -14.72
CA ASP A 57 -7.07 35.16 -14.70
C ASP A 57 -7.01 34.59 -13.29
N VAL A 58 -7.61 33.42 -13.12
CA VAL A 58 -7.64 32.71 -11.85
C VAL A 58 -6.23 32.40 -11.32
N ASN A 59 -5.23 32.21 -12.18
CA ASN A 59 -3.87 31.88 -11.76
C ASN A 59 -3.13 33.04 -11.11
N LEU A 60 -3.49 34.29 -11.46
CA LEU A 60 -2.89 35.50 -10.92
C LEU A 60 -3.83 36.24 -9.94
N ARG A 61 -5.05 35.74 -9.73
CA ARG A 61 -6.01 36.27 -8.78
C ARG A 61 -5.66 35.87 -7.34
N PHE A 62 -5.60 36.85 -6.44
CA PHE A 62 -5.41 36.65 -5.00
C PHE A 62 -6.08 37.77 -4.19
N ASP A 63 -6.48 37.47 -2.96
CA ASP A 63 -6.97 38.46 -2.01
C ASP A 63 -5.85 38.85 -1.03
N PRO A 64 -5.26 40.06 -1.13
CA PRO A 64 -4.13 40.45 -0.29
C PRO A 64 -4.49 40.52 1.21
N ALA A 65 -5.76 40.76 1.58
CA ALA A 65 -6.18 40.76 2.97
C ALA A 65 -6.17 39.35 3.56
N VAL A 66 -6.60 38.34 2.78
CA VAL A 66 -6.53 36.93 3.18
C VAL A 66 -5.08 36.48 3.32
N VAL A 67 -4.22 36.81 2.36
CA VAL A 67 -2.78 36.48 2.42
C VAL A 67 -2.13 37.08 3.66
N ALA A 68 -2.39 38.36 3.94
CA ALA A 68 -1.89 39.02 5.14
C ALA A 68 -2.44 38.39 6.42
N GLY A 69 -3.72 37.99 6.44
CA GLY A 69 -4.32 37.29 7.58
C GLY A 69 -3.60 35.98 7.93
N TYR A 70 -3.24 35.17 6.92
CA TYR A 70 -2.44 33.96 7.14
C TYR A 70 -1.04 34.28 7.71
N LEU A 71 -0.35 35.26 7.13
CA LEU A 71 0.99 35.65 7.57
C LEU A 71 1.01 36.24 8.99
N GLU A 72 -0.02 36.99 9.38
CA GLU A 72 -0.17 37.50 10.75
C GLU A 72 -0.37 36.37 11.77
N ALA A 73 -1.11 35.30 11.41
CA ALA A 73 -1.22 34.12 12.25
C ALA A 73 0.14 33.43 12.44
N SER A 74 0.89 33.23 11.34
CA SER A 74 2.25 32.67 11.41
C SER A 74 3.22 33.57 12.17
N PHE A 75 3.10 34.89 12.06
CA PHE A 75 3.89 35.84 12.85
C PHE A 75 3.64 35.68 14.34
N ALA A 76 2.36 35.62 14.75
CA ALA A 76 2.01 35.38 16.14
C ALA A 76 2.60 34.07 16.65
N LYS A 77 2.58 33.00 15.83
CA LYS A 77 3.16 31.71 16.19
C LYS A 77 4.68 31.76 16.30
N PHE A 78 5.39 32.21 15.27
CA PHE A 78 6.84 32.07 15.17
C PHE A 78 7.61 33.13 15.93
N VAL A 79 7.08 34.34 15.97
CA VAL A 79 7.77 35.49 16.56
C VAL A 79 7.28 35.75 17.99
N THR A 80 5.98 35.69 18.23
CA THR A 80 5.44 35.99 19.57
C THR A 80 5.45 34.77 20.50
N GLU A 81 4.96 33.61 20.04
CA GLU A 81 4.88 32.41 20.89
C GLU A 81 6.21 31.66 20.95
N ILE A 82 6.78 31.29 19.80
CA ILE A 82 8.07 30.54 19.74
C ILE A 82 9.25 31.46 20.09
N GLY A 83 9.13 32.76 19.81
CA GLY A 83 10.21 33.71 20.05
C GLY A 83 11.45 33.43 19.22
N PHE A 84 11.30 33.00 17.95
CA PHE A 84 12.41 32.61 17.09
C PHE A 84 13.32 33.78 16.71
N VAL A 85 12.75 34.96 16.46
CA VAL A 85 13.45 36.23 16.20
C VAL A 85 12.89 37.31 17.12
N SER A 86 13.73 38.22 17.62
CA SER A 86 13.27 39.31 18.50
C SER A 86 12.48 40.37 17.72
N ASN A 87 11.26 40.66 18.19
CA ASN A 87 10.41 41.74 17.70
C ASN A 87 10.51 43.02 18.55
N ALA A 88 11.59 43.18 19.32
CA ALA A 88 11.81 44.39 20.10
C ALA A 88 11.91 45.61 19.18
N SER A 89 11.35 46.76 19.58
CA SER A 89 11.39 48.01 18.78
C SER A 89 12.81 48.53 18.50
N THR A 90 13.81 48.04 19.24
CA THR A 90 15.24 48.32 19.02
C THR A 90 15.89 47.44 17.96
N LYS A 91 15.18 46.42 17.46
CA LYS A 91 15.62 45.47 16.44
C LYS A 91 14.90 45.74 15.13
N GLN A 92 15.52 45.39 14.01
CA GLN A 92 14.99 45.70 12.68
C GLN A 92 13.61 45.07 12.43
N LEU A 93 13.38 43.84 12.87
CA LEU A 93 12.05 43.21 12.77
C LEU A 93 10.97 43.98 13.56
N GLY A 94 11.33 44.64 14.65
CA GLY A 94 10.43 45.50 15.43
C GLY A 94 10.24 46.91 14.85
N GLN A 95 11.07 47.32 13.89
CA GLN A 95 11.02 48.63 13.23
C GLN A 95 10.35 48.56 11.85
N TYR A 96 10.56 47.47 11.12
CA TYR A 96 10.13 47.31 9.74
C TYR A 96 9.12 46.18 9.55
N LYS A 97 8.20 46.37 8.59
CA LYS A 97 7.31 45.32 8.11
C LYS A 97 8.05 44.38 7.17
N ILE A 98 7.75 43.08 7.26
CA ILE A 98 8.26 42.08 6.32
C ILE A 98 7.62 42.28 4.95
N ILE A 99 8.45 42.18 3.92
CA ILE A 99 8.07 42.49 2.54
C ILE A 99 7.60 41.20 1.86
N ILE A 100 6.43 41.24 1.23
CA ILE A 100 5.91 40.15 0.41
C ILE A 100 5.76 40.66 -1.02
N VAL A 101 6.35 39.98 -1.99
CA VAL A 101 6.28 40.32 -3.41
C VAL A 101 5.47 39.27 -4.14
N MET A 102 4.47 39.70 -4.90
CA MET A 102 3.61 38.79 -5.67
C MET A 102 4.21 38.51 -7.05
N ASN A 103 4.74 37.30 -7.23
CA ASN A 103 5.40 36.87 -8.47
C ASN A 103 4.45 36.86 -9.67
N ASP A 104 5.01 37.05 -10.87
CA ASP A 104 4.30 37.01 -12.16
C ASP A 104 3.19 38.06 -12.35
N THR A 105 3.10 39.03 -11.43
CA THR A 105 2.17 40.19 -11.49
C THR A 105 2.79 41.45 -12.12
N TYR A 106 4.07 41.41 -12.49
CA TYR A 106 4.80 42.51 -13.14
C TYR A 106 4.85 42.31 -14.65
N ASN A 107 4.90 43.39 -15.44
CA ASN A 107 4.80 43.30 -16.91
C ASN A 107 6.14 43.04 -17.63
N GLY A 108 7.28 43.39 -17.02
CA GLY A 108 8.59 43.22 -17.66
C GLY A 108 9.16 41.79 -17.60
N ALA A 109 9.93 41.41 -18.62
CA ALA A 109 10.55 40.08 -18.75
C ALA A 109 11.53 39.69 -17.60
N ASN A 110 11.98 40.69 -16.82
CA ASN A 110 12.86 40.52 -15.65
C ASN A 110 12.13 40.81 -14.32
N GLY A 111 10.81 40.72 -14.31
CA GLY A 111 10.01 40.82 -13.07
C GLY A 111 10.24 39.62 -12.14
N PRO A 112 9.79 39.72 -10.88
CA PRO A 112 9.83 38.58 -9.96
C PRO A 112 8.98 37.43 -10.50
N THR A 113 9.56 36.24 -10.60
CA THR A 113 8.93 35.01 -11.09
C THR A 113 9.20 33.84 -10.13
N GLY A 114 8.48 32.74 -10.32
CA GLY A 114 8.68 31.50 -9.54
C GLY A 114 7.56 31.22 -8.54
N TRP A 115 7.52 30.00 -8.00
CA TRP A 115 6.41 29.52 -7.17
C TRP A 115 6.33 30.21 -5.80
N ALA A 116 7.34 30.01 -4.95
CA ALA A 116 7.45 30.64 -3.64
C ALA A 116 8.91 30.58 -3.17
N PHE A 117 9.38 31.61 -2.47
CA PHE A 117 10.73 31.69 -1.92
C PHE A 117 10.78 32.71 -0.77
N GLY A 118 11.51 32.39 0.31
CA GLY A 118 11.79 33.30 1.42
C GLY A 118 13.26 33.68 1.54
N GLY A 119 13.54 34.88 2.02
CA GLY A 119 14.89 35.44 2.13
C GLY A 119 14.90 36.80 2.81
N SER A 120 15.69 37.74 2.30
CA SER A 120 15.81 39.08 2.90
C SER A 120 16.25 40.12 1.88
N TYR A 121 16.00 41.39 2.18
CA TYR A 121 16.49 42.54 1.43
C TYR A 121 17.55 43.31 2.19
N ASP A 122 18.61 43.72 1.48
CA ASP A 122 19.57 44.75 1.85
C ASP A 122 20.16 44.59 3.28
N ASN A 123 20.29 43.34 3.76
CA ASN A 123 20.65 43.01 5.14
C ASN A 123 19.85 43.80 6.20
N THR A 124 18.58 44.10 5.89
CA THR A 124 17.73 45.00 6.66
C THR A 124 16.43 44.33 7.11
N ILE A 125 15.79 43.54 6.25
CA ILE A 125 14.52 42.89 6.61
C ILE A 125 14.31 41.60 5.86
N GLY A 126 13.75 40.60 6.53
CA GLY A 126 13.23 39.38 5.92
C GLY A 126 12.15 39.70 4.87
N ALA A 127 12.05 38.87 3.84
CA ALA A 127 11.15 39.07 2.72
C ALA A 127 10.76 37.75 2.05
N MET A 128 9.62 37.76 1.36
CA MET A 128 9.09 36.62 0.60
C MET A 128 8.71 37.03 -0.82
N TRP A 129 8.82 36.09 -1.74
CA TRP A 129 8.40 36.20 -3.14
C TRP A 129 7.48 35.03 -3.44
N VAL A 130 6.20 35.30 -3.72
CA VAL A 130 5.17 34.27 -3.73
C VAL A 130 4.25 34.44 -4.93
N HIS A 131 4.02 33.37 -5.68
CA HIS A 131 3.04 33.36 -6.76
C HIS A 131 1.60 33.37 -6.19
N PRO A 132 0.64 34.07 -6.81
CA PRO A 132 -0.76 34.09 -6.34
C PRO A 132 -1.39 32.71 -6.07
N ASN A 133 -1.10 31.70 -6.91
CA ASN A 133 -1.55 30.32 -6.65
C ASN A 133 -0.97 29.70 -5.36
N ALA A 134 0.24 30.10 -4.94
CA ALA A 134 0.88 29.58 -3.73
C ALA A 134 0.31 30.20 -2.45
N THR A 135 -0.40 31.32 -2.54
CA THR A 135 -1.04 31.98 -1.39
C THR A 135 -2.43 31.45 -1.05
N ARG A 136 -2.89 30.42 -1.77
CA ARG A 136 -4.24 29.85 -1.61
C ARG A 136 -4.40 28.95 -0.39
N ASP A 137 -3.30 28.50 0.21
CA ASP A 137 -3.32 27.83 1.51
C ASP A 137 -2.19 28.38 2.39
N ALA A 138 -2.42 28.36 3.70
CA ALA A 138 -1.60 29.03 4.69
C ALA A 138 -0.27 28.30 4.95
N TYR A 139 -0.17 26.99 4.70
CA TYR A 139 1.02 26.22 5.05
C TYR A 139 2.23 26.46 4.13
N VAL A 140 2.02 26.87 2.87
CA VAL A 140 3.12 27.31 1.98
C VAL A 140 3.65 28.66 2.47
N LEU A 141 2.76 29.59 2.78
CA LEU A 141 3.13 30.90 3.33
C LEU A 141 3.89 30.77 4.64
N SER A 142 3.46 29.87 5.52
CA SER A 142 4.13 29.58 6.80
C SER A 142 5.56 29.04 6.61
N HIS A 143 5.78 28.12 5.65
CA HIS A 143 7.12 27.62 5.30
C HIS A 143 8.05 28.74 4.84
N GLU A 144 7.62 29.53 3.85
CA GLU A 144 8.44 30.62 3.30
C GLU A 144 8.66 31.77 4.29
N PHE A 145 7.70 32.00 5.17
CA PHE A 145 7.85 32.96 6.26
C PHE A 145 8.94 32.52 7.24
N ALA A 146 9.07 31.22 7.51
CA ALA A 146 10.17 30.70 8.32
C ALA A 146 11.54 30.99 7.67
N HIS A 147 11.67 30.87 6.34
CA HIS A 147 12.91 31.27 5.63
C HIS A 147 13.21 32.77 5.76
N SER A 148 12.18 33.62 5.72
CA SER A 148 12.35 35.07 5.95
C SER A 148 12.91 35.36 7.34
N LEU A 149 12.43 34.63 8.35
CA LEU A 149 12.92 34.75 9.72
C LEU A 149 14.33 34.15 9.90
N GLN A 150 14.67 33.09 9.18
CA GLN A 150 16.04 32.54 9.16
C GLN A 150 17.03 33.57 8.59
N GLY A 151 16.67 34.25 7.51
CA GLY A 151 17.44 35.40 7.02
C GLY A 151 17.55 36.51 8.06
N GLN A 152 16.47 36.79 8.79
CA GLN A 152 16.48 37.78 9.88
C GLN A 152 17.43 37.41 11.04
N ILE A 153 17.74 36.13 11.27
CA ILE A 153 18.69 35.71 12.31
C ILE A 153 20.07 36.32 12.05
N SER A 154 20.62 36.18 10.84
CA SER A 154 21.96 36.69 10.52
C SER A 154 22.02 38.22 10.56
N ILE A 155 20.88 38.86 10.29
CA ILE A 155 20.73 40.30 10.28
C ILE A 155 20.80 40.90 11.69
N GLN A 156 20.16 40.29 12.70
CA GLN A 156 20.00 40.94 14.01
C GLN A 156 20.20 40.08 15.26
N GLU A 157 20.19 38.75 15.15
CA GLU A 157 20.33 37.85 16.31
C GLU A 157 21.74 37.24 16.39
N ASN A 158 22.27 36.76 15.26
CA ASN A 158 23.58 36.10 15.16
C ASN A 158 24.43 36.73 14.05
N THR A 159 24.81 37.98 14.24
CA THR A 159 25.60 38.75 13.27
C THR A 159 27.05 38.27 13.14
N THR A 160 27.54 37.45 14.08
CA THR A 160 28.92 36.92 14.06
C THR A 160 28.96 35.50 13.48
N GLY A 161 28.12 34.60 13.96
CA GLY A 161 28.03 33.22 13.47
C GLY A 161 27.21 33.06 12.20
N GLY A 162 26.41 34.07 11.84
CA GLY A 162 25.67 34.14 10.58
C GLY A 162 24.45 33.23 10.51
N GLY A 163 24.13 32.46 11.55
CA GLY A 163 22.93 31.61 11.57
C GLY A 163 22.88 30.62 10.40
N TYR A 164 24.02 29.98 10.06
CA TYR A 164 24.14 29.03 8.94
C TYR A 164 23.97 29.61 7.54
N VAL A 165 23.81 30.93 7.37
CA VAL A 165 23.76 31.58 6.05
C VAL A 165 25.10 31.36 5.32
N GLY A 166 25.04 30.90 4.07
CA GLY A 166 26.23 30.75 3.22
C GLY A 166 27.16 29.58 3.58
N TYR A 167 26.76 28.69 4.49
CA TYR A 167 27.53 27.50 4.85
C TYR A 167 26.85 26.22 4.34
N ASP A 168 27.34 25.71 3.22
CA ASP A 168 26.79 24.58 2.47
C ASP A 168 26.42 23.32 3.29
N PRO A 169 27.30 22.80 4.18
CA PRO A 169 26.98 21.63 5.00
C PRO A 169 25.78 21.82 5.95
N ALA A 170 25.36 23.06 6.19
CA ALA A 170 24.18 23.38 6.98
C ALA A 170 22.92 23.64 6.13
N GLY A 171 23.02 23.60 4.79
CA GLY A 171 21.90 23.93 3.91
C GLY A 171 20.64 23.08 4.15
N TRP A 172 20.80 21.79 4.43
CA TRP A 172 19.67 20.90 4.76
C TRP A 172 18.84 21.42 5.95
N PHE A 173 19.47 22.16 6.86
CA PHE A 173 18.85 22.65 8.08
C PHE A 173 17.92 23.82 7.83
N TRP A 174 18.12 24.57 6.74
CA TRP A 174 17.21 25.64 6.32
C TRP A 174 15.82 25.09 6.04
N GLU A 175 15.73 24.10 5.16
CA GLU A 175 14.47 23.46 4.79
C GLU A 175 13.89 22.60 5.93
N CYS A 176 14.74 21.88 6.65
CA CYS A 176 14.35 21.09 7.81
C CYS A 176 13.68 21.96 8.88
N HIS A 177 14.27 23.11 9.20
CA HIS A 177 13.71 24.02 10.18
C HIS A 177 12.46 24.74 9.67
N ALA A 178 12.40 25.12 8.40
CA ALA A 178 11.18 25.72 7.84
C ALA A 178 9.99 24.75 7.89
N ASN A 179 10.20 23.46 7.57
CA ASN A 179 9.18 22.42 7.73
C ASN A 179 8.82 22.17 9.19
N TYR A 180 9.79 22.21 10.10
CA TYR A 180 9.53 22.14 11.53
C TYR A 180 8.59 23.26 11.98
N MET A 181 8.89 24.51 11.62
CA MET A 181 8.09 25.67 11.98
C MET A 181 6.67 25.56 11.40
N ARG A 182 6.56 25.21 10.11
CA ARG A 182 5.28 24.91 9.46
C ARG A 182 4.49 23.84 10.20
N CYS A 183 5.12 22.73 10.61
CA CYS A 183 4.45 21.66 11.35
C CYS A 183 4.03 22.10 12.76
N VAL A 184 4.85 22.91 13.45
CA VAL A 184 4.48 23.46 14.76
C VAL A 184 3.22 24.33 14.69
N GLU A 185 2.98 25.01 13.57
CA GLU A 185 1.73 25.72 13.31
C GLU A 185 0.61 24.79 12.80
N PHE A 186 0.94 23.86 11.90
CA PHE A 186 -0.01 22.97 11.21
C PHE A 186 0.42 21.48 11.31
N PRO A 187 0.15 20.81 12.45
CA PRO A 187 0.63 19.46 12.72
C PRO A 187 0.14 18.37 11.75
N GLN A 188 -0.97 18.59 11.05
CA GLN A 188 -1.51 17.65 10.07
C GLN A 188 -0.56 17.41 8.88
N PHE A 189 0.32 18.36 8.58
CA PHE A 189 1.31 18.26 7.50
C PHE A 189 2.61 17.57 7.93
N ALA A 190 2.71 17.08 9.18
CA ALA A 190 3.85 16.30 9.65
C ALA A 190 4.04 14.97 8.90
N ALA A 191 3.04 14.53 8.12
CA ALA A 191 3.12 13.34 7.29
C ALA A 191 3.47 13.65 5.82
N ASP A 192 3.64 14.92 5.45
CA ASP A 192 4.02 15.30 4.09
C ASP A 192 5.37 14.68 3.72
N ASP A 193 5.45 14.20 2.48
CA ASP A 193 6.65 13.59 1.90
C ASP A 193 7.20 12.38 2.69
N MET A 194 6.38 11.77 3.55
CA MET A 194 6.74 10.55 4.30
C MET A 194 7.26 9.40 3.42
N PRO A 195 6.74 9.16 2.20
CA PRO A 195 7.35 8.21 1.26
C PRO A 195 8.85 8.44 1.05
N ARG A 196 9.27 9.69 0.83
CA ARG A 196 10.68 10.06 0.61
C ARG A 196 11.52 9.80 1.84
N TRP A 197 11.04 10.15 3.03
CA TRP A 197 11.70 9.83 4.30
C TRP A 197 11.96 8.34 4.47
N THR A 198 10.91 7.52 4.28
CA THR A 198 11.03 6.06 4.45
C THR A 198 12.00 5.43 3.43
N ALA A 199 12.18 6.06 2.28
CA ALA A 199 13.15 5.63 1.29
C ALA A 199 14.61 5.95 1.69
N THR A 200 14.83 6.96 2.54
CA THR A 200 16.15 7.61 2.75
C THR A 200 16.65 7.59 4.19
N SER A 201 15.92 7.01 5.15
CA SER A 201 16.30 6.97 6.59
C SER A 201 17.68 6.36 6.91
N SER A 202 18.22 5.52 6.02
CA SER A 202 19.59 5.00 6.13
C SER A 202 20.68 6.02 5.76
N TYR A 203 20.32 7.14 5.14
CA TYR A 203 21.26 8.17 4.71
C TYR A 203 21.70 9.02 5.90
N HIS A 204 22.81 9.74 5.72
CA HIS A 204 23.31 10.61 6.77
C HIS A 204 22.25 11.67 7.12
N VAL A 205 22.15 12.06 8.40
CA VAL A 205 21.07 12.95 8.85
C VAL A 205 20.98 14.25 8.05
N SER A 206 22.11 14.80 7.63
CA SER A 206 22.19 16.03 6.83
C SER A 206 21.95 15.83 5.34
N SER A 207 21.40 14.68 4.92
CA SER A 207 21.20 14.39 3.50
C SER A 207 20.26 15.40 2.84
N THR A 208 20.77 15.94 1.75
CA THR A 208 20.10 16.84 0.82
C THR A 208 18.95 16.17 0.08
N ARG A 209 18.70 14.86 0.28
CA ARG A 209 17.58 14.12 -0.32
C ARG A 209 16.42 13.82 0.65
N HIS A 210 16.46 14.26 1.91
CA HIS A 210 15.34 14.11 2.88
C HIS A 210 15.13 15.31 3.82
N HIS A 211 15.71 16.46 3.50
CA HIS A 211 15.73 17.63 4.37
C HIS A 211 14.32 18.17 4.72
N TYR A 212 13.33 18.03 3.81
CA TYR A 212 11.93 18.38 4.08
C TYR A 212 11.27 17.54 5.17
N THR A 213 11.79 16.34 5.47
CA THR A 213 11.20 15.39 6.42
C THR A 213 12.06 15.14 7.66
N THR A 214 13.32 15.59 7.64
CA THR A 214 14.25 15.45 8.77
C THR A 214 13.88 16.35 9.96
N PHE A 215 12.86 17.21 9.84
CA PHE A 215 12.34 18.03 10.94
C PHE A 215 11.95 17.20 12.18
N LYS A 216 11.69 15.90 12.03
CA LYS A 216 11.41 14.98 13.15
C LYS A 216 12.58 14.90 14.14
N TRP A 217 13.80 15.14 13.66
CA TRP A 217 14.98 15.33 14.50
C TRP A 217 14.81 16.54 15.43
N LEU A 218 14.33 17.67 14.90
CA LEU A 218 14.00 18.86 15.69
C LEU A 218 12.81 18.64 16.62
N MET A 219 11.82 17.83 16.23
CA MET A 219 10.74 17.42 17.14
C MET A 219 11.26 16.61 18.32
N ASN A 220 12.24 15.72 18.11
CA ASN A 220 12.89 15.00 19.20
C ASN A 220 13.61 15.97 20.15
N ILE A 221 14.31 16.97 19.60
CA ILE A 221 14.97 18.03 20.39
C ILE A 221 13.93 18.83 21.19
N GLN A 222 12.86 19.29 20.52
CA GLN A 222 11.78 20.03 21.15
C GLN A 222 11.18 19.23 22.32
N GLN A 223 10.93 17.95 22.11
CA GLN A 223 10.24 17.13 23.11
C GLN A 223 11.14 16.77 24.30
N ASN A 224 12.41 16.44 24.05
CA ASN A 224 13.24 15.74 25.04
C ASN A 224 14.51 16.51 25.43
N TYR A 225 14.90 17.55 24.70
CA TYR A 225 16.23 18.18 24.83
C TYR A 225 16.18 19.71 24.77
N GLY A 226 15.39 20.32 25.65
CA GLY A 226 15.42 21.76 25.88
C GLY A 226 14.35 22.57 25.14
N GLY A 227 13.32 21.92 24.59
CA GLY A 227 12.16 22.64 24.04
C GLY A 227 12.45 23.36 22.72
N THR A 228 11.49 24.19 22.31
CA THR A 228 11.67 25.16 21.21
C THR A 228 12.85 26.09 21.46
N ASN A 229 13.19 26.35 22.74
CA ASN A 229 14.32 27.18 23.12
C ASN A 229 15.64 26.61 22.57
N MET A 230 15.90 25.31 22.71
CA MET A 230 17.12 24.71 22.15
C MET A 230 17.22 24.90 20.63
N VAL A 231 16.10 24.73 19.91
CA VAL A 231 16.05 24.96 18.46
C VAL A 231 16.38 26.43 18.13
N ASN A 232 15.82 27.39 18.87
CA ASN A 232 16.14 28.81 18.70
C ASN A 232 17.63 29.09 18.98
N ARG A 233 18.20 28.52 20.05
CA ARG A 233 19.61 28.69 20.41
C ARG A 233 20.53 28.14 19.33
N MET A 234 20.18 27.03 18.69
CA MET A 234 20.97 26.50 17.56
C MET A 234 21.13 27.51 16.43
N TRP A 235 20.13 28.35 16.14
CA TRP A 235 20.26 29.41 15.14
C TRP A 235 21.00 30.65 15.66
N ARG A 236 20.69 31.07 16.89
CA ARG A 236 21.20 32.31 17.49
C ARG A 236 22.64 32.22 17.99
N GLU A 237 23.08 31.02 18.34
CA GLU A 237 24.37 30.78 19.00
C GLU A 237 25.27 29.85 18.18
N SER A 238 24.93 29.54 16.91
CA SER A 238 25.86 28.83 16.03
C SER A 238 27.13 29.64 15.82
N ALA A 239 28.27 28.96 15.78
CA ALA A 239 29.51 29.58 15.35
C ALA A 239 29.53 29.68 13.81
N ALA A 240 30.39 30.55 13.28
CA ALA A 240 30.58 30.68 11.85
C ALA A 240 31.04 29.34 11.25
N ASN A 241 30.38 28.91 10.17
CA ASN A 241 30.65 27.65 9.47
C ASN A 241 30.56 26.39 10.37
N GLU A 242 29.71 26.41 11.40
CA GLU A 242 29.45 25.26 12.26
C GLU A 242 28.31 24.39 11.70
N HIS A 243 28.49 23.06 11.70
CA HIS A 243 27.42 22.15 11.27
C HIS A 243 26.31 22.05 12.35
N PRO A 244 25.01 22.05 12.01
CA PRO A 244 23.91 22.07 12.98
C PRO A 244 23.95 20.98 14.05
N VAL A 245 24.35 19.76 13.67
CA VAL A 245 24.55 18.65 14.61
C VAL A 245 25.68 18.94 15.61
N VAL A 246 26.75 19.62 15.16
CA VAL A 246 27.87 20.03 16.01
C VAL A 246 27.45 21.17 16.92
N THR A 247 26.69 22.16 16.42
CA THR A 247 26.08 23.21 17.24
C THR A 247 25.25 22.61 18.35
N PHE A 248 24.36 21.67 18.04
CA PHE A 248 23.51 21.01 19.04
C PHE A 248 24.34 20.25 20.08
N ARG A 249 25.37 19.50 19.66
CA ARG A 249 26.30 18.82 20.57
C ARG A 249 27.00 19.80 21.51
N ARG A 250 27.51 20.91 20.96
CA ARG A 250 28.22 21.96 21.72
C ARG A 250 27.30 22.64 22.73
N LEU A 251 26.12 23.09 22.29
CA LEU A 251 25.14 23.78 23.14
C LEU A 251 24.59 22.88 24.25
N SER A 252 24.55 21.57 24.01
CA SER A 252 24.19 20.56 25.01
C SER A 252 25.35 20.16 25.94
N GLY A 253 26.58 20.60 25.66
CA GLY A 253 27.76 20.23 26.46
C GLY A 253 28.14 18.74 26.36
N TRP A 254 27.83 18.10 25.24
CA TRP A 254 27.93 16.66 25.08
C TRP A 254 29.25 16.22 24.44
N SER A 255 29.71 15.04 24.86
CA SER A 255 30.69 14.26 24.11
C SER A 255 30.10 13.72 22.79
N GLN A 256 30.95 13.25 21.88
CA GLN A 256 30.47 12.59 20.66
C GLN A 256 29.66 11.31 20.98
N THR A 257 30.04 10.56 22.02
CA THR A 257 29.28 9.37 22.45
C THR A 257 27.86 9.73 22.86
N GLN A 258 27.68 10.80 23.64
CA GLN A 258 26.35 11.26 24.05
C GLN A 258 25.52 11.78 22.87
N LEU A 259 26.14 12.46 21.89
CA LEU A 259 25.47 12.82 20.64
C LEU A 259 24.96 11.57 19.91
N ASN A 260 25.78 10.53 19.80
CA ASN A 260 25.38 9.32 19.12
C ASN A 260 24.24 8.58 19.87
N ASP A 261 24.23 8.63 21.20
CA ASP A 261 23.16 8.06 22.03
C ASP A 261 21.85 8.83 21.80
N PHE A 262 21.92 10.15 21.63
CA PHE A 262 20.80 10.97 21.18
C PHE A 262 20.33 10.57 19.77
N MET A 263 21.24 10.28 18.82
CA MET A 263 20.84 9.86 17.47
C MET A 263 20.14 8.48 17.50
N TYR A 264 20.51 7.61 18.43
CA TYR A 264 19.74 6.38 18.69
C TYR A 264 18.38 6.65 19.34
N ASP A 265 18.28 7.59 20.30
CA ASP A 265 16.99 8.02 20.85
C ASP A 265 16.04 8.55 19.77
N TYR A 266 16.57 9.29 18.81
CA TYR A 266 15.84 9.71 17.63
C TYR A 266 15.40 8.52 16.77
N ALA A 267 16.34 7.65 16.35
CA ALA A 267 16.07 6.54 15.44
C ALA A 267 15.04 5.53 16.00
N LYS A 268 15.11 5.19 17.30
CA LYS A 268 14.16 4.24 17.90
C LYS A 268 12.71 4.73 17.91
N ARG A 269 12.48 6.05 17.92
CA ARG A 269 11.14 6.67 17.87
C ARG A 269 10.50 6.57 16.49
N GLU A 270 11.31 6.57 15.43
CA GLU A 270 10.84 6.49 14.04
C GLU A 270 10.11 5.16 13.73
N VAL A 271 10.33 4.10 14.53
CA VAL A 271 9.62 2.81 14.40
C VAL A 271 8.10 2.98 14.35
N ILE A 272 7.54 3.83 15.20
CA ILE A 272 6.10 4.12 15.22
C ILE A 272 5.75 5.61 15.16
N PHE A 273 6.73 6.46 14.84
CA PHE A 273 6.62 7.91 14.99
C PHE A 273 6.16 8.29 16.41
N ASP A 274 6.93 7.87 17.41
CA ASP A 274 6.65 8.10 18.84
C ASP A 274 6.92 9.55 19.28
N TYR A 275 6.09 10.46 18.73
CA TYR A 275 6.07 11.90 18.98
C TYR A 275 4.68 12.32 19.49
N PRO A 276 4.39 12.18 20.80
CA PRO A 276 3.09 12.53 21.38
C PRO A 276 2.78 14.03 21.36
N ALA A 277 3.80 14.90 21.35
CA ALA A 277 3.60 16.35 21.36
C ALA A 277 2.84 16.83 20.11
N GLN A 278 1.88 17.74 20.29
CA GLN A 278 1.16 18.45 19.21
C GLN A 278 0.49 17.54 18.15
N GLY A 279 0.30 16.25 18.43
CA GLY A 279 -0.36 15.31 17.52
C GLY A 279 0.51 14.83 16.35
N PHE A 280 1.81 15.17 16.29
CA PHE A 280 2.69 14.83 15.17
C PHE A 280 2.76 13.33 14.89
N GLY A 281 3.03 12.53 15.92
CA GLY A 281 3.06 11.08 15.80
C GLY A 281 1.72 10.52 15.33
N SER A 282 0.62 11.15 15.73
CA SER A 282 -0.71 10.72 15.30
C SER A 282 -0.93 10.98 13.80
N ALA A 283 -0.60 12.17 13.30
CA ALA A 283 -0.72 12.51 11.88
C ALA A 283 0.11 11.55 11.00
N MET A 284 1.37 11.31 11.36
CA MET A 284 2.24 10.36 10.66
C MET A 284 1.73 8.92 10.71
N ARG A 285 1.23 8.46 11.88
CA ARG A 285 0.64 7.12 11.99
C ARG A 285 -0.64 6.98 11.16
N THR A 286 -1.48 8.02 11.11
CA THR A 286 -2.68 8.04 10.28
C THR A 286 -2.31 7.87 8.81
N GLN A 287 -1.37 8.66 8.29
CA GLN A 287 -0.90 8.52 6.90
C GLN A 287 -0.24 7.16 6.64
N ARG A 288 0.57 6.64 7.58
CA ARG A 288 1.13 5.29 7.42
C ARG A 288 0.04 4.22 7.36
N ASN A 289 -1.06 4.41 8.10
CA ASN A 289 -2.18 3.49 8.09
C ASN A 289 -3.01 3.58 6.80
N THR A 290 -3.09 4.73 6.12
CA THR A 290 -3.74 4.80 4.79
C THR A 290 -2.99 3.96 3.77
N PHE A 291 -1.66 3.89 3.82
CA PHE A 291 -0.88 3.02 2.94
C PHE A 291 -1.21 1.53 3.13
N LYS A 292 -1.72 1.11 4.31
CA LYS A 292 -2.10 -0.30 4.52
C LYS A 292 -3.40 -0.68 3.80
N THR A 293 -4.30 0.27 3.63
CA THR A 293 -5.66 0.01 3.13
C THR A 293 -5.90 0.56 1.73
N ASN A 294 -5.12 1.53 1.27
CA ASN A 294 -5.22 2.10 -0.07
C ASN A 294 -4.40 1.28 -1.07
N ALA A 295 -5.11 0.55 -1.93
CA ALA A 295 -4.54 -0.25 -3.02
C ALA A 295 -3.64 0.55 -4.00
N GLY A 296 -3.81 1.88 -4.08
CA GLY A 296 -2.96 2.76 -4.90
C GLY A 296 -1.61 3.11 -4.25
N GLU A 297 -1.50 3.03 -2.92
CA GLU A 297 -0.40 3.60 -2.13
C GLU A 297 0.37 2.56 -1.29
N ASN A 298 -0.09 1.31 -1.23
CA ASN A 298 0.51 0.25 -0.42
C ASN A 298 2.00 -0.05 -0.69
N HIS A 299 2.49 0.24 -1.88
CA HIS A 299 3.89 0.09 -2.24
C HIS A 299 4.84 0.94 -1.39
N TYR A 300 4.37 2.04 -0.77
CA TYR A 300 5.19 2.84 0.15
C TYR A 300 5.54 2.08 1.44
N LEU A 301 4.75 1.08 1.85
CA LEU A 301 5.05 0.25 3.01
C LEU A 301 6.23 -0.69 2.80
N TRP A 302 6.65 -0.89 1.55
CA TRP A 302 7.75 -1.79 1.25
C TRP A 302 9.09 -1.20 1.64
N ARG A 303 9.21 0.14 1.63
CA ARG A 303 10.47 0.83 1.91
C ARG A 303 10.67 1.24 3.38
N VAL A 304 9.64 1.10 4.22
CA VAL A 304 9.68 1.48 5.65
C VAL A 304 10.72 0.66 6.43
N TYR A 305 10.96 -0.58 6.03
CA TYR A 305 11.82 -1.51 6.76
C TYR A 305 13.07 -1.86 5.97
N THR A 306 14.14 -2.20 6.70
CA THR A 306 15.38 -2.73 6.13
C THR A 306 15.24 -4.23 5.97
N LEU A 307 15.25 -4.70 4.72
CA LEU A 307 15.27 -6.13 4.40
C LEU A 307 16.71 -6.63 4.40
N LEU A 308 16.96 -7.75 5.10
CA LEU A 308 18.30 -8.34 5.22
C LEU A 308 18.53 -9.44 4.17
N ASN A 309 19.78 -9.57 3.72
CA ASN A 309 20.22 -10.69 2.91
C ASN A 309 20.55 -11.88 3.80
N GLN A 310 19.94 -13.05 3.55
CA GLN A 310 20.25 -14.26 4.30
C GLN A 310 21.55 -14.88 3.80
N VAL A 311 22.50 -15.05 4.72
CA VAL A 311 23.80 -15.68 4.48
C VAL A 311 23.70 -17.19 4.69
N SER A 312 23.02 -17.62 5.74
CA SER A 312 22.78 -19.04 6.03
C SER A 312 21.46 -19.22 6.77
N ALA A 313 20.55 -20.01 6.19
CA ALA A 313 19.26 -20.33 6.79
C ALA A 313 19.40 -21.23 8.03
N SER A 314 20.26 -22.25 7.97
CA SER A 314 20.46 -23.19 9.09
C SER A 314 21.05 -22.52 10.33
N ASN A 315 21.85 -21.47 10.12
CA ASN A 315 22.53 -20.76 11.21
C ASN A 315 21.83 -19.45 11.59
N GLY A 316 20.71 -19.10 10.95
CA GLY A 316 20.02 -17.82 11.18
C GLY A 316 20.91 -16.61 10.91
N ARG A 317 21.78 -16.67 9.90
CA ARG A 317 22.74 -15.61 9.58
C ARG A 317 22.24 -14.70 8.49
N TYR A 318 22.44 -13.40 8.71
CA TYR A 318 21.98 -12.32 7.85
C TYR A 318 23.03 -11.21 7.75
N ILE A 319 23.02 -10.49 6.64
CA ILE A 319 23.85 -9.30 6.40
C ILE A 319 22.98 -8.15 5.92
N VAL A 320 23.28 -6.93 6.38
CA VAL A 320 22.66 -5.73 5.80
C VAL A 320 23.13 -5.58 4.36
N PRO A 321 22.23 -5.35 3.38
CA PRO A 321 22.67 -5.02 2.03
C PRO A 321 23.51 -3.73 2.03
N ASP A 322 24.61 -3.68 1.27
CA ASP A 322 25.53 -2.53 1.22
C ASP A 322 24.79 -1.21 0.93
N HIS A 323 23.79 -1.26 0.03
CA HIS A 323 22.96 -0.12 -0.35
C HIS A 323 22.15 0.45 0.83
N SER A 324 21.80 -0.40 1.80
CA SER A 324 21.00 -0.10 3.00
C SER A 324 21.83 0.06 4.27
N ALA A 325 23.14 -0.23 4.23
CA ALA A 325 24.03 0.02 5.36
C ALA A 325 23.92 1.49 5.79
N PRO A 326 23.68 1.79 7.07
CA PRO A 326 23.46 3.15 7.52
C PRO A 326 24.71 3.99 7.27
N GLN A 327 24.50 5.27 6.95
CA GLN A 327 25.53 6.29 6.85
C GLN A 327 25.67 7.04 8.19
N ASP A 328 26.50 8.10 8.25
CA ASP A 328 26.69 8.91 9.46
C ASP A 328 25.36 9.41 10.04
N TYR A 329 24.98 8.82 11.17
CA TYR A 329 23.72 9.01 11.90
C TYR A 329 22.44 8.58 11.17
N GLY A 330 22.57 7.89 10.03
CA GLY A 330 21.47 7.16 9.41
C GLY A 330 21.16 5.88 10.19
N PHE A 331 19.99 5.31 9.94
CA PHE A 331 19.53 4.14 10.70
C PHE A 331 18.76 3.12 9.87
N ASN A 332 18.68 1.91 10.41
CA ASN A 332 17.89 0.80 9.90
C ASN A 332 16.83 0.39 10.94
N ILE A 333 15.66 -0.02 10.44
CA ILE A 333 14.58 -0.59 11.24
C ILE A 333 14.28 -1.98 10.68
N ILE A 334 14.53 -3.01 11.48
CA ILE A 334 14.39 -4.42 11.09
C ILE A 334 13.30 -5.06 11.95
N PRO A 335 12.10 -5.30 11.40
CA PRO A 335 11.07 -6.09 12.08
C PRO A 335 11.57 -7.52 12.32
N LEU A 336 11.30 -8.06 13.51
CA LEU A 336 11.65 -9.41 13.93
C LEU A 336 10.38 -10.18 14.29
N TYR A 337 10.15 -11.28 13.58
CA TYR A 337 8.99 -12.15 13.76
C TYR A 337 9.39 -13.35 14.60
N THR A 338 8.89 -13.41 15.84
CA THR A 338 9.21 -14.48 16.79
C THR A 338 8.76 -15.84 16.26
N THR A 339 9.62 -16.85 16.34
CA THR A 339 9.33 -18.22 15.90
C THR A 339 9.13 -19.20 17.05
N CYS A 340 9.43 -18.81 18.29
CA CYS A 340 9.28 -19.64 19.48
C CYS A 340 8.17 -19.13 20.41
N ALA A 341 7.57 -20.04 21.18
CA ALA A 341 6.47 -19.73 22.11
C ALA A 341 6.90 -18.80 23.27
N SER A 342 8.18 -18.81 23.67
CA SER A 342 8.69 -17.92 24.71
C SER A 342 8.75 -16.46 24.29
N LYS A 343 8.66 -16.18 22.98
CA LYS A 343 8.86 -14.84 22.37
C LYS A 343 10.18 -14.17 22.78
N THR A 344 11.18 -14.97 23.19
CA THR A 344 12.52 -14.51 23.50
C THR A 344 13.38 -14.58 22.25
N VAL A 345 13.91 -13.45 21.81
CA VAL A 345 14.74 -13.31 20.63
C VAL A 345 16.18 -13.02 21.05
N HIS A 346 17.12 -13.67 20.37
CA HIS A 346 18.55 -13.43 20.58
C HIS A 346 19.17 -12.89 19.29
N VAL A 347 20.02 -11.88 19.42
CA VAL A 347 20.76 -11.27 18.30
C VAL A 347 22.25 -11.21 18.63
N LYS A 348 23.08 -11.80 17.77
CA LYS A 348 24.52 -11.54 17.68
C LYS A 348 24.68 -10.45 16.65
N PHE A 349 25.28 -9.35 17.04
CA PHE A 349 25.63 -8.25 16.15
C PHE A 349 27.13 -8.22 15.95
N LYS A 350 27.56 -8.07 14.68
CA LYS A 350 28.96 -7.77 14.38
C LYS A 350 29.06 -6.77 13.24
N GLY A 351 29.69 -5.63 13.51
CA GLY A 351 29.91 -4.55 12.55
C GLY A 351 31.29 -4.64 11.92
N HIS A 352 31.37 -4.32 10.62
CA HIS A 352 32.65 -4.28 9.88
C HIS A 352 33.41 -2.98 10.18
N THR A 353 34.17 -2.95 11.28
CA THR A 353 34.98 -1.79 11.69
C THR A 353 36.13 -1.48 10.74
N GLU A 354 36.56 -2.46 9.96
CA GLU A 354 37.58 -2.32 8.91
C GLU A 354 37.12 -1.43 7.76
N VAL A 355 35.80 -1.33 7.51
CA VAL A 355 35.21 -0.48 6.46
C VAL A 355 35.30 0.99 6.84
N ASN A 356 35.11 1.29 8.13
CA ASN A 356 35.12 2.64 8.67
C ASN A 356 35.72 2.65 10.07
N SER A 357 36.95 3.15 10.20
CA SER A 357 37.66 3.27 11.47
C SER A 357 36.99 4.18 12.51
N THR A 358 36.00 4.98 12.08
CA THR A 358 35.16 5.79 12.98
C THR A 358 33.86 5.09 13.41
N ALA A 359 33.74 3.77 13.20
CA ALA A 359 32.58 2.99 13.59
C ALA A 359 32.41 2.87 15.12
N GLY A 360 31.56 3.71 15.69
CA GLY A 360 31.28 3.74 17.13
C GLY A 360 29.95 3.10 17.55
N TRP A 361 29.11 2.69 16.59
CA TRP A 361 27.86 1.88 16.68
C TRP A 361 26.77 2.25 17.69
N ARG A 362 25.48 2.10 17.33
CA ARG A 362 24.37 1.93 18.29
C ARG A 362 23.32 0.97 17.75
N TRP A 363 22.85 0.05 18.59
CA TRP A 363 21.78 -0.86 18.22
C TRP A 363 20.99 -1.35 19.43
N GLY A 364 19.75 -1.78 19.22
CA GLY A 364 18.89 -2.30 20.28
C GLY A 364 17.45 -2.51 19.84
N PHE A 365 16.62 -3.01 20.77
CA PHE A 365 15.26 -3.44 20.47
C PHE A 365 14.20 -2.36 20.72
N VAL A 366 13.12 -2.41 19.94
CA VAL A 366 11.88 -1.66 20.18
C VAL A 366 10.71 -2.63 20.11
N ALA A 367 9.93 -2.73 21.17
CA ALA A 367 8.69 -3.51 21.20
C ALA A 367 7.47 -2.60 21.14
N VAL A 368 6.47 -2.98 20.35
CA VAL A 368 5.23 -2.22 20.17
C VAL A 368 4.06 -3.02 20.73
N LYS A 369 3.19 -2.35 21.49
CA LYS A 369 1.96 -2.92 22.03
C LYS A 369 0.93 -3.16 20.94
N ALA A 370 -0.05 -4.03 21.23
CA ALA A 370 -1.17 -4.32 20.32
C ALA A 370 -1.95 -3.07 19.84
N ASN A 371 -1.94 -1.98 20.61
CA ASN A 371 -2.59 -0.71 20.24
C ASN A 371 -1.86 0.06 19.12
N GLY A 372 -0.63 -0.32 18.77
CA GLY A 372 0.17 0.31 17.72
C GLY A 372 0.68 1.72 18.02
N THR A 373 0.50 2.22 19.25
CA THR A 373 0.85 3.60 19.65
C THR A 373 1.71 3.67 20.92
N THR A 374 1.91 2.55 21.61
CA THR A 374 2.76 2.48 22.81
C THR A 374 3.95 1.56 22.57
N VAL A 375 5.12 1.95 23.09
CA VAL A 375 6.37 1.23 22.90
C VAL A 375 7.13 1.00 24.20
N ARG A 376 7.93 -0.07 24.21
CA ARG A 376 8.99 -0.31 25.18
C ARG A 376 10.33 -0.37 24.45
N TYR A 377 11.26 0.48 24.88
CA TYR A 377 12.62 0.50 24.35
C TYR A 377 13.51 -0.46 25.14
N GLY A 378 14.21 -1.35 24.43
CA GLY A 378 15.23 -2.21 25.02
C GLY A 378 16.52 -1.44 25.33
N THR A 379 17.42 -2.08 26.07
CA THR A 379 18.76 -1.56 26.33
C THR A 379 19.53 -1.37 25.03
N MET A 380 20.14 -0.20 24.85
CA MET A 380 21.00 0.11 23.71
C MET A 380 22.40 -0.47 23.95
N SER A 381 23.00 -1.04 22.91
CA SER A 381 24.40 -1.45 22.86
C SER A 381 25.19 -0.56 21.89
N ASN A 382 26.43 -0.24 22.26
CA ASN A 382 27.40 0.47 21.42
C ASN A 382 28.56 -0.44 20.94
N ALA A 383 28.48 -1.73 21.23
CA ALA A 383 29.53 -2.68 20.87
C ALA A 383 29.54 -2.96 19.37
N SER A 384 30.73 -2.99 18.77
CA SER A 384 30.93 -3.44 17.38
C SER A 384 30.81 -4.96 17.23
N ASP A 385 30.91 -5.71 18.33
CA ASP A 385 30.67 -7.14 18.43
C ASP A 385 29.97 -7.39 19.77
N GLY A 386 28.73 -7.87 19.74
CA GLY A 386 27.97 -8.06 20.95
C GLY A 386 26.74 -8.92 20.77
N GLU A 387 26.17 -9.35 21.88
CA GLU A 387 24.98 -10.19 21.93
C GLU A 387 23.90 -9.47 22.75
N ALA A 388 22.65 -9.55 22.30
CA ALA A 388 21.52 -9.03 23.05
C ALA A 388 20.34 -10.00 23.01
N THR A 389 19.60 -10.05 24.11
CA THR A 389 18.40 -10.86 24.27
C THR A 389 17.22 -9.98 24.62
N PHE A 390 16.06 -10.27 24.05
CA PHE A 390 14.83 -9.54 24.34
C PHE A 390 13.62 -10.46 24.35
N THR A 391 12.82 -10.36 25.41
CA THR A 391 11.54 -11.09 25.53
C THR A 391 10.38 -10.12 25.37
N LEU A 392 9.45 -10.42 24.47
CA LEU A 392 8.21 -9.65 24.34
C LEU A 392 7.30 -9.91 25.55
N ALA A 393 6.70 -8.85 26.07
CA ALA A 393 5.64 -8.94 27.07
C ALA A 393 4.34 -9.46 26.45
N ALA A 394 3.39 -9.89 27.31
CA ALA A 394 2.13 -10.48 26.86
C ALA A 394 1.28 -9.54 25.98
N ASP A 395 1.34 -8.23 26.22
CA ASP A 395 0.61 -7.19 25.50
C ASP A 395 1.37 -6.59 24.30
N GLU A 396 2.56 -7.09 24.00
CA GLU A 396 3.40 -6.68 22.87
C GLU A 396 3.25 -7.65 21.70
N THR A 397 3.08 -7.08 20.50
CA THR A 397 2.76 -7.84 19.28
C THR A 397 3.79 -7.67 18.17
N GLN A 398 4.68 -6.68 18.28
CA GLN A 398 5.71 -6.41 17.27
C GLN A 398 7.05 -6.14 17.95
N LEU A 399 8.12 -6.67 17.37
CA LEU A 399 9.49 -6.45 17.80
C LEU A 399 10.31 -5.91 16.62
N TYR A 400 11.18 -4.96 16.89
CA TYR A 400 12.09 -4.37 15.92
C TYR A 400 13.49 -4.32 16.49
N LEU A 401 14.49 -4.53 15.63
CA LEU A 401 15.89 -4.18 15.88
C LEU A 401 16.19 -2.87 15.15
N VAL A 402 16.74 -1.90 15.87
CA VAL A 402 17.18 -0.61 15.31
C VAL A 402 18.70 -0.58 15.34
N VAL A 403 19.32 -0.21 14.21
CA VAL A 403 20.79 -0.09 14.08
C VAL A 403 21.13 1.28 13.51
N VAL A 404 22.08 1.99 14.11
CA VAL A 404 22.51 3.35 13.74
C VAL A 404 23.99 3.35 13.36
N GLY A 405 24.31 3.95 12.22
CA GLY A 405 25.68 4.27 11.83
C GLY A 405 26.19 5.42 12.69
N ALA A 406 26.95 5.13 13.73
CA ALA A 406 27.27 6.11 14.77
C ALA A 406 28.76 6.47 14.76
N PRO A 407 29.17 7.58 14.11
CA PRO A 407 30.57 7.97 14.00
C PRO A 407 31.20 8.36 15.35
N THR A 408 32.43 7.92 15.61
CA THR A 408 33.25 8.42 16.74
C THR A 408 33.79 9.83 16.51
N THR A 409 33.67 10.36 15.28
CA THR A 409 33.99 11.74 14.91
C THR A 409 33.03 12.22 13.83
N HIS A 410 32.38 13.37 14.04
CA HIS A 410 31.48 13.97 13.04
C HIS A 410 32.20 14.32 11.73
N THR A 411 31.58 13.98 10.60
CA THR A 411 32.00 14.39 9.25
C THR A 411 30.96 15.38 8.70
N SER A 412 31.40 16.57 8.27
CA SER A 412 30.56 17.49 7.51
C SER A 412 30.65 17.13 6.03
N TYR A 413 29.52 16.72 5.44
CA TYR A 413 29.43 16.47 4.01
C TYR A 413 28.98 17.74 3.29
N LEU A 414 29.54 17.99 2.10
CA LEU A 414 29.05 19.02 1.19
C LEU A 414 27.66 18.63 0.66
N TRP A 415 26.95 19.62 0.14
CA TRP A 415 25.66 19.40 -0.52
C TRP A 415 25.81 18.36 -1.65
N GLU A 416 24.99 17.30 -1.62
CA GLU A 416 24.99 16.23 -2.63
C GLU A 416 26.35 15.51 -2.86
N ALA A 417 27.10 15.17 -1.81
CA ALA A 417 28.43 14.54 -1.94
C ALA A 417 28.47 13.17 -2.67
N GLY A 418 27.38 12.40 -2.64
CA GLY A 418 27.26 11.10 -3.33
C GLY A 418 27.96 9.92 -2.62
N TRP A 419 27.55 8.68 -2.92
CA TRP A 419 28.02 7.44 -2.26
C TRP A 419 29.53 7.35 -2.10
N PRO A 420 30.38 7.53 -3.14
CA PRO A 420 31.82 7.27 -3.01
C PRO A 420 32.50 8.17 -1.98
N LYS A 421 31.80 9.17 -1.42
CA LYS A 421 32.33 10.11 -0.44
C LYS A 421 31.62 10.08 0.90
N ILE A 422 30.65 9.18 1.09
CA ILE A 422 29.91 9.05 2.35
C ILE A 422 30.28 7.75 3.04
N LYS A 423 30.66 7.86 4.32
CA LYS A 423 30.99 6.71 5.16
C LYS A 423 29.74 5.85 5.43
N ARG A 424 29.92 4.53 5.36
CA ARG A 424 28.90 3.51 5.64
C ARG A 424 29.35 2.58 6.75
N TYR A 425 28.36 1.90 7.33
CA TYR A 425 28.52 1.06 8.50
C TYR A 425 27.85 -0.30 8.25
N PRO A 426 28.46 -1.20 7.43
CA PRO A 426 27.90 -2.52 7.19
C PRO A 426 28.06 -3.44 8.41
N TYR A 427 27.10 -4.33 8.60
CA TYR A 427 27.04 -5.25 9.73
C TYR A 427 26.35 -6.57 9.36
N GLU A 428 26.66 -7.59 10.14
CA GLU A 428 26.04 -8.91 10.10
C GLU A 428 25.33 -9.23 11.40
N LEU A 429 24.29 -10.05 11.26
CA LEU A 429 23.49 -10.55 12.37
C LEU A 429 23.46 -12.07 12.36
N ARG A 430 23.48 -12.66 13.56
CA ARG A 430 22.89 -13.99 13.80
C ARG A 430 21.65 -13.80 14.64
N ILE A 431 20.52 -14.35 14.20
CA ILE A 431 19.23 -14.20 14.85
C ILE A 431 18.72 -15.58 15.22
N GLU A 432 18.40 -15.77 16.50
CA GLU A 432 17.75 -16.97 16.99
C GLU A 432 16.37 -16.64 17.54
N ASN A 433 15.44 -17.61 17.42
CA ASN A 433 14.05 -17.52 17.86
C ASN A 433 13.19 -16.43 17.19
N ALA A 434 13.69 -15.83 16.11
CA ALA A 434 12.94 -14.97 15.22
C ALA A 434 13.51 -15.04 13.81
N VAL A 435 12.70 -14.60 12.84
CA VAL A 435 13.15 -14.31 11.48
C VAL A 435 12.92 -12.83 11.16
N PRO A 436 13.82 -12.17 10.42
CA PRO A 436 13.61 -10.78 10.01
C PRO A 436 12.52 -10.67 8.94
N GLU A 437 11.99 -9.46 8.75
CA GLU A 437 11.06 -9.12 7.66
C GLU A 437 11.51 -9.70 6.32
N GLY A 438 10.55 -10.30 5.60
CA GLY A 438 10.79 -10.99 4.35
C GLY A 438 10.98 -12.50 4.49
N TYR A 439 11.17 -13.03 5.71
CA TYR A 439 11.39 -14.46 5.94
C TYR A 439 10.30 -15.12 6.79
N GLN A 440 9.35 -14.34 7.30
CA GLN A 440 8.14 -14.87 7.93
C GLN A 440 7.19 -15.49 6.89
N SER A 441 6.48 -16.56 7.27
CA SER A 441 5.55 -17.26 6.37
C SER A 441 4.41 -16.36 5.86
N THR A 442 4.05 -15.33 6.63
CA THR A 442 2.97 -14.38 6.33
C THR A 442 3.42 -13.15 5.56
N TYR A 443 4.65 -13.14 5.01
CA TYR A 443 5.19 -11.98 4.31
C TYR A 443 4.25 -11.51 3.19
N ARG A 444 3.69 -10.30 3.38
CA ARG A 444 2.75 -9.62 2.47
C ARG A 444 1.40 -10.34 2.23
N ASP A 445 0.96 -11.21 3.14
CA ASP A 445 -0.37 -11.84 3.08
C ASP A 445 -1.51 -10.81 3.04
N ASP A 446 -1.37 -9.75 3.83
CA ASP A 446 -2.30 -8.63 3.94
C ASP A 446 -2.52 -7.94 2.58
N VAL A 447 -1.44 -7.69 1.84
CA VAL A 447 -1.51 -7.07 0.52
C VAL A 447 -2.04 -8.05 -0.51
N ARG A 448 -1.62 -9.32 -0.47
CA ARG A 448 -2.12 -10.38 -1.37
C ARG A 448 -3.63 -10.58 -1.23
N ALA A 449 -4.17 -10.49 -0.01
CA ALA A 449 -5.60 -10.62 0.25
C ALA A 449 -6.46 -9.51 -0.41
N LEU A 450 -5.86 -8.35 -0.74
CA LEU A 450 -6.57 -7.27 -1.44
C LEU A 450 -6.77 -7.55 -2.94
N TYR A 451 -6.03 -8.48 -3.53
CA TYR A 451 -6.04 -8.73 -4.97
C TYR A 451 -6.22 -10.22 -5.28
N ALA A 452 -7.40 -10.58 -5.79
CA ALA A 452 -7.61 -11.89 -6.40
C ALA A 452 -6.56 -12.10 -7.50
N GLY A 453 -5.89 -13.25 -7.48
CA GLY A 453 -4.70 -13.48 -8.28
C GLY A 453 -4.25 -14.92 -8.27
N HIS A 454 -3.09 -15.17 -8.83
CA HIS A 454 -2.47 -16.48 -8.92
C HIS A 454 -0.94 -16.38 -8.86
N THR A 455 -0.30 -17.49 -8.53
CA THR A 455 1.15 -17.61 -8.58
C THR A 455 1.62 -17.68 -10.04
N HIS A 456 2.63 -16.88 -10.39
CA HIS A 456 3.24 -16.90 -11.71
C HIS A 456 4.09 -18.17 -11.90
N SER A 457 4.00 -18.81 -13.06
CA SER A 457 4.71 -20.07 -13.34
C SER A 457 6.24 -19.93 -13.43
N ASN A 458 6.73 -18.71 -13.69
CA ASN A 458 8.15 -18.38 -13.76
C ASN A 458 8.53 -17.42 -12.61
N GLY A 459 9.23 -17.94 -11.60
CA GLY A 459 9.70 -17.22 -10.42
C GLY A 459 8.81 -17.32 -9.17
N GLY A 460 7.52 -17.67 -9.29
CA GLY A 460 6.65 -17.96 -8.14
C GLY A 460 6.08 -16.75 -7.40
N GLY A 461 6.21 -15.53 -7.91
CA GLY A 461 5.57 -14.33 -7.34
C GLY A 461 4.06 -14.26 -7.61
N TRP A 462 3.37 -13.37 -6.89
CA TRP A 462 1.91 -13.19 -6.99
C TRP A 462 1.53 -12.22 -8.10
N VAL A 463 0.55 -12.60 -8.92
CA VAL A 463 0.01 -11.77 -10.01
C VAL A 463 -1.50 -11.61 -9.82
N ALA A 464 -1.95 -10.37 -9.68
CA ALA A 464 -3.38 -10.04 -9.62
C ALA A 464 -4.07 -10.37 -10.95
N ASN A 465 -5.33 -10.82 -10.90
CA ASN A 465 -6.14 -11.13 -12.09
C ASN A 465 -6.40 -9.92 -13.00
N THR A 466 -6.19 -8.71 -12.48
CA THR A 466 -6.26 -7.45 -13.23
C THR A 466 -4.99 -7.15 -14.04
N ALA A 467 -3.92 -7.91 -13.82
CA ALA A 467 -2.64 -7.79 -14.52
C ALA A 467 -2.46 -8.90 -15.56
N THR A 468 -1.77 -8.57 -16.65
CA THR A 468 -1.35 -9.51 -17.69
C THR A 468 0.17 -9.60 -17.68
N VAL A 469 0.71 -10.80 -17.44
CA VAL A 469 2.15 -11.08 -17.40
C VAL A 469 2.45 -12.26 -18.32
N ALA A 470 3.37 -12.10 -19.27
CA ALA A 470 3.79 -13.18 -20.16
C ALA A 470 4.57 -14.26 -19.38
N SER A 471 4.36 -15.54 -19.70
CA SER A 471 5.01 -16.68 -19.02
C SER A 471 6.55 -16.67 -19.11
N SER A 472 7.12 -15.96 -20.07
CA SER A 472 8.57 -15.73 -20.22
C SER A 472 9.14 -14.75 -19.19
N VAL A 473 8.32 -13.94 -18.52
CA VAL A 473 8.74 -12.96 -17.51
C VAL A 473 9.05 -13.70 -16.20
N TYR A 474 10.19 -13.42 -15.59
CA TYR A 474 10.50 -13.92 -14.25
C TYR A 474 9.92 -12.96 -13.20
N VAL A 475 9.11 -13.47 -12.27
CA VAL A 475 8.51 -12.71 -11.16
C VAL A 475 8.84 -13.44 -9.86
N ALA A 476 9.79 -12.92 -9.07
CA ALA A 476 10.39 -13.63 -7.93
C ALA A 476 9.39 -14.00 -6.80
N PRO A 477 9.69 -14.96 -5.90
CA PRO A 477 8.73 -15.49 -4.93
C PRO A 477 8.13 -14.45 -3.98
N LYS A 478 8.85 -13.36 -3.72
CA LYS A 478 8.45 -12.26 -2.82
C LYS A 478 7.83 -11.05 -3.55
N ALA A 479 7.66 -11.10 -4.87
CA ALA A 479 7.10 -10.01 -5.66
C ALA A 479 5.56 -10.07 -5.73
N LEU A 480 4.91 -8.89 -5.79
CA LEU A 480 3.45 -8.73 -5.87
C LEU A 480 3.07 -7.79 -7.03
N VAL A 481 2.81 -8.38 -8.20
CA VAL A 481 2.35 -7.65 -9.38
C VAL A 481 0.85 -7.40 -9.25
N VAL A 482 0.47 -6.14 -9.04
CA VAL A 482 -0.91 -5.73 -8.75
C VAL A 482 -1.34 -4.55 -9.61
N GLY A 483 -2.64 -4.28 -9.66
CA GLY A 483 -3.21 -3.24 -10.51
C GLY A 483 -3.38 -3.70 -11.96
N THR A 484 -3.31 -2.78 -12.90
CA THR A 484 -3.57 -2.96 -14.34
C THR A 484 -2.29 -3.16 -15.17
N SER A 485 -1.30 -3.84 -14.59
CA SER A 485 0.01 -4.12 -15.18
C SER A 485 -0.09 -4.92 -16.49
N ASN A 486 0.60 -4.50 -17.55
CA ASN A 486 0.65 -5.23 -18.82
C ASN A 486 2.11 -5.50 -19.23
N LEU A 487 2.70 -6.58 -18.69
CA LEU A 487 4.10 -6.97 -18.89
C LEU A 487 4.21 -8.01 -20.01
N SER A 488 4.72 -7.58 -21.16
CA SER A 488 5.16 -8.49 -22.23
C SER A 488 6.63 -8.26 -22.57
N GLY A 489 7.34 -9.36 -22.88
CA GLY A 489 8.75 -9.34 -23.27
C GLY A 489 9.71 -10.17 -22.40
N ASN A 490 11.00 -9.84 -22.52
CA ASN A 490 12.10 -10.45 -21.79
C ASN A 490 12.41 -9.64 -20.53
N VAL A 491 11.56 -9.80 -19.50
CA VAL A 491 11.58 -9.00 -18.26
C VAL A 491 11.84 -9.90 -17.03
N ARG A 492 12.56 -9.36 -16.05
CA ARG A 492 12.85 -9.97 -14.75
C ARG A 492 12.51 -8.96 -13.64
N VAL A 493 11.60 -9.34 -12.74
CA VAL A 493 11.10 -8.50 -11.64
C VAL A 493 11.27 -9.23 -10.31
N GLU A 494 12.02 -8.63 -9.39
CA GLU A 494 12.37 -9.23 -8.11
C GLU A 494 11.84 -8.41 -6.93
N GLY A 495 11.42 -9.10 -5.87
CA GLY A 495 10.38 -8.60 -4.96
C GLY A 495 10.88 -7.77 -3.77
N THR A 496 10.06 -6.85 -3.23
CA THR A 496 8.68 -6.54 -3.69
C THR A 496 8.66 -5.66 -4.95
N ALA A 497 7.56 -5.64 -5.72
CA ALA A 497 7.50 -4.88 -6.99
C ALA A 497 6.08 -4.78 -7.59
N ARG A 498 5.63 -3.57 -7.98
CA ARG A 498 4.40 -3.28 -8.77
C ARG A 498 4.73 -2.36 -9.95
N LEU A 499 4.43 -2.75 -11.18
CA LEU A 499 4.77 -1.99 -12.40
C LEU A 499 3.54 -1.87 -13.32
N GLU A 500 3.16 -0.69 -13.80
CA GLU A 500 1.98 -0.49 -14.68
C GLU A 500 2.31 0.53 -15.78
N ARG A 501 2.47 0.21 -17.07
CA ARG A 501 1.99 -0.95 -17.85
C ARG A 501 3.00 -1.34 -18.95
N VAL A 502 4.27 -1.26 -18.61
CA VAL A 502 5.46 -1.41 -19.46
C VAL A 502 5.43 -2.67 -20.35
N THR A 503 5.65 -2.52 -21.64
CA THR A 503 6.03 -3.63 -22.55
C THR A 503 7.46 -3.41 -23.07
N ALA A 504 8.20 -4.51 -23.33
CA ALA A 504 9.64 -4.42 -23.57
C ALA A 504 10.28 -5.54 -24.43
N SER A 505 11.52 -5.33 -24.89
CA SER A 505 12.42 -6.39 -25.42
C SER A 505 13.87 -5.93 -25.66
N GLY A 506 14.88 -6.74 -25.40
CA GLY A 506 15.35 -7.00 -24.03
C GLY A 506 16.86 -6.72 -23.88
N SER A 507 17.42 -6.67 -22.68
CA SER A 507 16.86 -7.23 -21.43
C SER A 507 16.47 -6.21 -20.35
N VAL A 508 15.43 -6.53 -19.58
CA VAL A 508 14.86 -5.67 -18.50
C VAL A 508 14.98 -6.35 -17.14
N VAL A 509 15.62 -5.71 -16.15
CA VAL A 509 15.79 -6.25 -14.78
C VAL A 509 15.49 -5.21 -13.70
N PHE A 510 14.55 -5.50 -12.79
CA PHE A 510 14.25 -4.68 -11.62
C PHE A 510 14.38 -5.46 -10.31
N SER A 511 15.02 -4.89 -9.28
CA SER A 511 15.20 -5.52 -7.96
C SER A 511 14.64 -4.67 -6.81
N GLY A 512 14.04 -5.36 -5.82
CA GLY A 512 13.15 -4.85 -4.76
C GLY A 512 13.63 -3.59 -4.03
N ASP A 513 12.75 -2.69 -3.59
CA ASP A 513 11.28 -2.82 -3.45
C ASP A 513 10.51 -1.86 -4.39
N VAL A 514 10.04 -2.32 -5.55
CA VAL A 514 9.93 -1.52 -6.79
C VAL A 514 8.57 -0.91 -7.13
N ASN A 515 8.56 0.31 -7.73
CA ASN A 515 7.41 0.84 -8.47
C ASN A 515 7.82 1.49 -9.82
N VAL A 516 7.12 1.20 -10.94
CA VAL A 516 7.37 1.82 -12.26
C VAL A 516 6.08 2.04 -13.06
N ILE A 517 5.81 3.29 -13.48
CA ILE A 517 4.62 3.71 -14.24
C ILE A 517 4.98 4.91 -15.14
N GLY A 518 4.61 5.00 -16.43
CA GLY A 518 3.85 4.11 -17.29
C GLY A 518 4.70 3.16 -18.14
N GLY A 519 5.74 3.71 -18.79
CA GLY A 519 6.89 2.98 -19.34
C GLY A 519 6.72 2.23 -20.67
N THR A 520 7.83 2.12 -21.41
CA THR A 520 8.11 1.13 -22.48
C THR A 520 9.64 1.05 -22.67
N TYR A 521 10.20 -0.14 -22.92
CA TYR A 521 11.66 -0.33 -22.96
C TYR A 521 12.18 -1.24 -24.09
N THR A 522 13.17 -0.80 -24.86
CA THR A 522 13.94 -1.69 -25.75
C THR A 522 15.45 -1.66 -25.48
N ASN A 523 16.14 -2.74 -25.88
CA ASN A 523 17.51 -3.09 -25.48
C ASN A 523 17.64 -3.28 -23.95
N THR A 524 18.83 -3.08 -23.39
CA THR A 524 19.13 -3.27 -21.96
C THR A 524 18.56 -2.15 -21.09
N VAL A 525 17.86 -2.49 -20.02
CA VAL A 525 17.54 -1.58 -18.91
C VAL A 525 17.60 -2.35 -17.57
N GLN A 526 18.28 -1.80 -16.57
CA GLN A 526 18.38 -2.39 -15.23
C GLN A 526 18.22 -1.31 -14.16
N VAL A 527 17.46 -1.59 -13.09
CA VAL A 527 17.31 -0.68 -11.95
C VAL A 527 17.25 -1.48 -10.64
N GLN A 528 18.13 -1.18 -9.69
CA GLN A 528 18.46 -2.09 -8.58
C GLN A 528 18.37 -1.41 -7.21
N GLU A 529 17.63 -2.03 -6.28
CA GLU A 529 17.87 -2.02 -4.83
C GLU A 529 17.95 -0.66 -4.13
N ARG A 530 16.89 0.14 -4.02
CA ARG A 530 15.47 -0.19 -4.10
C ARG A 530 14.81 0.75 -5.12
N ALA A 531 14.36 0.23 -6.26
CA ALA A 531 14.12 1.04 -7.47
C ALA A 531 12.71 1.68 -7.59
N ILE A 532 12.59 2.96 -7.93
CA ILE A 532 11.32 3.58 -8.42
C ILE A 532 11.59 4.46 -9.64
N LEU A 533 10.78 4.36 -10.70
CA LEU A 533 10.77 5.35 -11.79
C LEU A 533 9.37 5.70 -12.35
N ASN A 534 9.00 6.99 -12.39
CA ASN A 534 7.76 7.45 -13.06
C ASN A 534 7.94 8.79 -13.79
N ASP A 535 7.54 9.03 -15.05
CA ASP A 535 7.30 8.10 -16.17
C ASP A 535 8.59 7.91 -16.99
N CYS A 536 8.56 6.97 -17.93
CA CYS A 536 9.66 6.22 -18.51
C CYS A 536 9.45 6.01 -20.01
N SER A 537 10.48 6.15 -20.84
CA SER A 537 10.54 5.45 -22.15
C SER A 537 11.97 5.46 -22.70
N ALA A 538 12.56 4.29 -22.97
CA ALA A 538 13.96 4.22 -23.44
C ALA A 538 14.21 3.06 -24.42
N SER A 539 15.22 3.24 -25.29
CA SER A 539 15.50 2.34 -26.43
C SER A 539 16.94 1.84 -26.52
N GLY A 540 17.82 2.26 -25.60
CA GLY A 540 19.24 1.90 -25.60
C GLY A 540 19.92 2.04 -24.24
N ASN A 541 20.21 0.91 -23.60
CA ASN A 541 21.17 0.71 -22.51
C ASN A 541 21.08 1.67 -21.31
N ALA A 542 20.43 1.24 -20.21
CA ALA A 542 20.63 1.82 -18.89
C ALA A 542 20.88 0.78 -17.77
N ILE A 543 21.68 1.13 -16.77
CA ILE A 543 21.91 0.34 -15.55
C ILE A 543 21.98 1.31 -14.35
N ILE A 544 21.05 1.24 -13.40
CA ILE A 544 20.94 2.20 -12.28
C ILE A 544 20.91 1.43 -10.95
N LYS A 545 21.61 1.91 -9.91
CA LYS A 545 21.90 1.12 -8.70
C LYS A 545 21.52 1.77 -7.36
N GLY A 546 21.84 1.09 -6.27
CA GLY A 546 21.09 1.14 -5.02
C GLY A 546 21.07 2.43 -4.21
N ASN A 547 20.04 3.25 -4.43
CA ASN A 547 18.78 3.10 -3.64
C ASN A 547 17.56 3.57 -4.48
N ALA A 548 17.60 3.27 -5.78
CA ALA A 548 17.26 4.21 -6.86
C ALA A 548 15.85 4.85 -6.86
N LEU A 549 15.83 6.12 -7.25
CA LEU A 549 14.67 6.91 -7.67
C LEU A 549 15.01 7.55 -9.04
N ALA A 550 14.04 7.76 -9.92
CA ALA A 550 14.11 8.79 -10.96
C ALA A 550 12.70 9.21 -11.41
N TRP A 551 12.47 10.50 -11.66
CA TRP A 551 11.15 11.01 -12.01
C TRP A 551 11.22 11.87 -13.28
N GLY A 552 10.44 11.49 -14.29
CA GLY A 552 10.64 11.91 -15.69
C GLY A 552 11.94 11.33 -16.29
N SER A 553 11.84 10.23 -17.04
CA SER A 553 13.01 9.46 -17.52
C SER A 553 12.84 8.98 -18.97
N THR A 554 13.45 9.68 -19.95
CA THR A 554 13.50 9.23 -21.36
C THR A 554 14.94 9.29 -21.86
N TYR A 555 15.55 8.15 -22.19
CA TYR A 555 17.01 8.03 -22.31
C TYR A 555 17.49 7.15 -23.48
N GLY A 556 18.70 7.42 -23.96
CA GLY A 556 19.46 6.59 -24.90
C GLY A 556 20.80 7.24 -25.29
N ASN A 557 21.85 6.52 -25.71
CA ASN A 557 21.95 5.08 -25.95
C ASN A 557 23.03 4.39 -25.08
N GLY A 558 23.48 5.04 -24.01
CA GLY A 558 24.41 4.43 -23.05
C GLY A 558 24.43 5.11 -21.68
N VAL A 559 23.75 4.51 -20.70
CA VAL A 559 23.60 4.99 -19.31
C VAL A 559 24.10 3.94 -18.32
N VAL A 560 24.83 4.39 -17.30
CA VAL A 560 25.11 3.63 -16.08
C VAL A 560 25.04 4.63 -14.90
N VAL A 561 24.44 4.26 -13.77
CA VAL A 561 24.37 5.09 -12.56
C VAL A 561 24.62 4.24 -11.32
N GLY A 562 25.46 4.74 -10.41
CA GLY A 562 25.84 4.08 -9.15
C GLY A 562 24.70 3.93 -8.13
N GLY A 563 25.06 3.38 -6.96
CA GLY A 563 24.21 3.47 -5.78
C GLY A 563 24.20 4.91 -5.27
N ASP A 564 23.12 5.63 -5.54
CA ASP A 564 22.94 7.05 -5.19
C ASP A 564 21.55 7.52 -5.64
N ALA A 565 21.15 7.03 -6.83
CA ALA A 565 20.32 7.75 -7.77
C ALA A 565 19.02 8.36 -7.21
N GLU A 566 18.91 9.67 -7.37
CA GLU A 566 17.67 10.36 -7.68
C GLU A 566 17.94 11.27 -8.89
N LEU A 567 17.13 11.20 -9.94
CA LEU A 567 17.31 11.95 -11.18
C LEU A 567 15.99 12.43 -11.80
N GLY A 568 16.02 13.62 -12.40
CA GLY A 568 14.89 14.24 -13.10
C GLY A 568 15.22 15.71 -13.40
N SER A 569 15.58 16.12 -14.61
CA SER A 569 15.69 15.39 -15.88
C SER A 569 17.00 15.76 -16.59
N CYS A 570 17.69 14.79 -17.19
CA CYS A 570 18.92 14.98 -17.98
C CYS A 570 18.76 14.40 -19.40
N SER A 571 19.36 15.04 -20.41
CA SER A 571 19.13 14.69 -21.82
C SER A 571 19.88 13.44 -22.34
N THR A 572 20.87 12.93 -21.61
CA THR A 572 21.82 11.86 -22.03
C THR A 572 22.86 12.36 -23.07
N ALA A 573 24.15 11.99 -23.03
CA ALA A 573 24.86 11.00 -22.20
C ALA A 573 26.11 11.60 -21.52
N GLY A 574 26.58 11.11 -20.36
CA GLY A 574 26.02 10.01 -19.54
C GLY A 574 26.94 9.55 -18.40
N VAL A 575 26.63 8.34 -17.86
CA VAL A 575 27.44 7.46 -16.97
C VAL A 575 27.98 8.07 -15.65
N TYR A 576 27.26 7.98 -14.51
CA TYR A 576 27.75 8.58 -13.25
C TYR A 576 27.49 7.97 -11.85
N LEU A 577 28.16 8.60 -10.85
CA LEU A 577 28.45 8.15 -9.49
C LEU A 577 28.41 9.29 -8.43
N GLN A 578 27.99 10.51 -8.81
CA GLN A 578 27.75 11.68 -7.93
C GLN A 578 26.75 12.63 -8.63
N THR A 579 26.12 13.55 -7.88
CA THR A 579 25.22 14.60 -8.40
C THR A 579 25.98 15.85 -8.89
N PRO A 580 25.52 16.58 -9.94
CA PRO A 580 26.06 17.89 -10.30
C PRO A 580 25.77 18.97 -9.23
N HIS A 581 26.80 19.69 -8.78
CA HIS A 581 26.63 20.87 -7.93
C HIS A 581 27.84 21.81 -8.04
N PRO A 582 27.65 23.15 -8.12
CA PRO A 582 28.78 24.09 -8.17
C PRO A 582 29.79 23.90 -7.03
N ASN A 583 29.30 23.57 -5.83
CA ASN A 583 30.13 23.47 -4.63
C ASN A 583 30.85 22.11 -4.49
N ASN A 584 30.51 21.11 -5.31
CA ASN A 584 31.26 19.85 -5.40
C ASN A 584 32.12 19.75 -6.69
N GLY A 585 32.10 20.79 -7.53
CA GLY A 585 32.90 20.88 -8.77
C GLY A 585 32.45 19.93 -9.89
N ARG A 586 31.23 19.38 -9.82
CA ARG A 586 30.66 18.47 -10.83
C ARG A 586 29.62 19.18 -11.70
N ALA A 587 29.79 19.06 -13.01
CA ALA A 587 28.81 19.49 -14.01
C ALA A 587 27.94 18.31 -14.51
N GLU A 588 26.92 18.58 -15.32
CA GLU A 588 26.16 17.51 -15.99
C GLU A 588 27.03 16.68 -16.93
N CYS A 589 26.78 15.36 -16.96
CA CYS A 589 27.28 14.42 -17.97
C CYS A 589 28.79 14.51 -18.27
N ASP A 590 29.60 14.87 -17.27
CA ASP A 590 31.00 15.31 -17.40
C ASP A 590 32.03 14.22 -17.80
N GLY A 591 31.65 13.14 -18.48
CA GLY A 591 32.54 12.35 -19.35
C GLY A 591 33.62 11.43 -18.74
N LYS A 592 33.64 11.21 -17.42
CA LYS A 592 34.61 10.37 -16.69
C LYS A 592 34.01 8.96 -16.43
N GLY A 593 34.34 8.33 -15.29
CA GLY A 593 33.79 7.03 -14.88
C GLY A 593 34.31 6.56 -13.52
N MET A 594 34.13 5.27 -13.19
CA MET A 594 34.51 4.67 -11.89
C MET A 594 36.01 4.82 -11.54
N SER A 595 36.88 4.94 -12.55
CA SER A 595 38.32 5.11 -12.35
C SER A 595 38.75 6.55 -12.05
N ASP A 596 37.83 7.52 -12.08
CA ASP A 596 38.15 8.91 -11.70
C ASP A 596 38.42 9.02 -10.20
N ALA A 597 39.43 9.80 -9.80
CA ALA A 597 39.78 10.00 -8.39
C ALA A 597 38.63 10.63 -7.57
N SER A 598 37.74 11.41 -8.22
CA SER A 598 36.53 11.93 -7.57
C SER A 598 35.53 10.82 -7.21
N ASN A 599 35.64 9.62 -7.81
CA ASN A 599 34.73 8.49 -7.61
C ASN A 599 35.35 7.35 -6.78
N THR A 600 36.54 7.54 -6.20
CA THR A 600 37.12 6.58 -5.25
C THR A 600 36.24 6.46 -4.01
N ASP A 601 35.77 5.24 -3.72
CA ASP A 601 34.96 4.91 -2.55
C ASP A 601 35.79 5.09 -1.26
N VAL A 602 35.24 5.86 -0.32
CA VAL A 602 35.82 6.05 1.02
C VAL A 602 35.62 4.84 1.94
N ASN A 603 34.79 3.88 1.52
CA ASN A 603 34.49 2.66 2.26
C ASN A 603 35.42 1.53 1.78
N ALA A 604 36.21 0.96 2.69
CA ALA A 604 37.09 -0.16 2.35
C ALA A 604 36.26 -1.43 2.04
N ALA A 605 36.77 -2.30 1.16
CA ALA A 605 36.16 -3.59 0.92
C ALA A 605 36.28 -4.50 2.16
N TYR A 606 35.30 -5.40 2.33
CA TYR A 606 35.25 -6.34 3.43
C TYR A 606 34.78 -7.72 2.96
N THR A 607 35.03 -8.73 3.79
CA THR A 607 34.56 -10.10 3.58
C THR A 607 33.59 -10.48 4.70
N GLN A 608 32.63 -11.34 4.38
CA GLN A 608 31.70 -11.84 5.40
C GLN A 608 32.44 -12.56 6.53
N PHE A 609 31.93 -12.42 7.76
CA PHE A 609 32.44 -13.14 8.91
C PHE A 609 32.24 -14.66 8.76
N THR A 610 33.11 -15.45 9.37
CA THR A 610 32.94 -16.91 9.43
C THR A 610 31.84 -17.29 10.44
N ASP A 611 31.28 -18.50 10.33
CA ASP A 611 30.31 -19.00 11.32
C ASP A 611 30.90 -19.03 12.75
N ALA A 612 32.21 -19.26 12.87
CA ALA A 612 32.92 -19.22 14.16
C ALA A 612 32.95 -17.79 14.74
N GLN A 613 33.15 -16.76 13.90
CA GLN A 613 33.13 -15.36 14.33
C GLN A 613 31.71 -14.86 14.66
N MET A 614 30.69 -15.47 14.05
CA MET A 614 29.26 -15.22 14.33
C MET A 614 28.66 -16.24 15.31
N SER A 615 29.52 -16.98 16.04
CA SER A 615 29.07 -17.90 17.07
C SER A 615 28.62 -17.16 18.33
N TRP A 616 27.82 -17.84 19.13
CA TRP A 616 27.34 -17.35 20.41
C TRP A 616 28.34 -17.62 21.52
N THR A 617 28.39 -16.71 22.47
CA THR A 617 29.16 -16.92 23.70
C THR A 617 28.45 -17.91 24.63
N ALA A 618 27.11 -17.89 24.66
CA ALA A 618 26.28 -18.93 25.28
C ALA A 618 24.81 -18.76 24.86
N ILE A 619 24.29 -19.64 23.99
CA ILE A 619 22.84 -19.78 23.79
C ILE A 619 22.44 -21.25 23.74
N GLY A 620 21.42 -21.58 24.52
CA GLY A 620 20.53 -22.71 24.27
C GLY A 620 19.10 -22.17 24.28
N CYS A 621 18.27 -22.63 23.36
CA CYS A 621 16.82 -22.48 23.50
C CYS A 621 16.31 -23.43 24.60
N GLY A 622 15.00 -23.42 24.86
CA GLY A 622 14.35 -24.26 25.88
C GLY A 622 14.36 -25.79 25.61
N GLY A 623 15.30 -26.27 24.79
CA GLY A 623 15.50 -27.65 24.40
C GLY A 623 16.83 -27.85 23.65
N THR A 624 17.19 -29.11 23.51
CA THR A 624 18.22 -29.68 22.62
C THR A 624 17.90 -29.43 21.15
N ALA A 625 18.90 -29.56 20.25
CA ALA A 625 18.65 -29.65 18.82
C ALA A 625 17.58 -30.73 18.56
N ASP A 626 16.55 -30.38 17.79
CA ASP A 626 15.45 -31.29 17.50
C ASP A 626 15.92 -32.36 16.52
N THR A 627 16.20 -33.56 17.04
CA THR A 627 16.58 -34.73 16.25
C THR A 627 15.40 -35.68 16.02
N GLN A 628 14.22 -35.35 16.54
CA GLN A 628 13.06 -36.22 16.46
C GLN A 628 12.29 -35.88 15.18
N ALA A 629 12.10 -36.87 14.31
CA ALA A 629 11.29 -36.68 13.13
C ALA A 629 9.80 -36.56 13.49
N PRO A 630 9.02 -35.78 12.72
CA PRO A 630 7.57 -35.73 12.88
C PRO A 630 6.92 -37.11 12.84
N SER A 631 5.78 -37.25 13.51
CA SER A 631 4.95 -38.44 13.37
C SER A 631 4.47 -38.63 11.93
N THR A 632 4.18 -39.89 11.56
CA THR A 632 3.65 -40.19 10.22
C THR A 632 2.29 -39.50 10.03
N PRO A 633 2.10 -38.70 8.94
CA PRO A 633 0.80 -38.13 8.61
C PRO A 633 -0.27 -39.21 8.41
N GLY A 634 -1.54 -38.84 8.60
CA GLY A 634 -2.66 -39.74 8.29
C GLY A 634 -2.68 -40.15 6.82
N THR A 635 -3.25 -41.32 6.51
CA THR A 635 -3.47 -41.76 5.12
C THR A 635 -4.30 -40.71 4.38
N PRO A 636 -3.84 -40.21 3.22
CA PRO A 636 -4.58 -39.21 2.46
C PRO A 636 -5.98 -39.73 2.05
N ALA A 637 -6.94 -38.82 1.98
CA ALA A 637 -8.26 -39.01 1.39
C ALA A 637 -8.39 -38.16 0.13
N SER A 638 -9.04 -38.68 -0.91
CA SER A 638 -9.29 -37.96 -2.15
C SER A 638 -10.69 -37.35 -2.20
N SER A 639 -10.77 -36.14 -2.73
CA SER A 639 -12.01 -35.46 -3.12
C SER A 639 -11.79 -34.74 -4.46
N ASN A 640 -12.87 -34.23 -5.08
CA ASN A 640 -12.79 -33.50 -6.35
C ASN A 640 -11.96 -34.22 -7.44
N VAL A 641 -12.10 -35.53 -7.56
CA VAL A 641 -11.40 -36.34 -8.57
C VAL A 641 -11.98 -36.00 -9.95
N THR A 642 -11.18 -35.36 -10.80
CA THR A 642 -11.52 -35.02 -12.19
C THR A 642 -10.76 -35.92 -13.15
N SER A 643 -10.91 -35.68 -14.45
CA SER A 643 -10.12 -36.37 -15.46
C SER A 643 -8.64 -35.97 -15.48
N THR A 644 -8.25 -34.86 -14.84
CA THR A 644 -6.86 -34.38 -14.85
C THR A 644 -6.37 -33.89 -13.49
N GLY A 645 -7.09 -34.19 -12.40
CA GLY A 645 -6.71 -33.74 -11.08
C GLY A 645 -7.46 -34.42 -9.95
N VAL A 646 -6.98 -34.18 -8.73
CA VAL A 646 -7.54 -34.68 -7.48
C VAL A 646 -7.20 -33.71 -6.36
N THR A 647 -8.11 -33.53 -5.41
CA THR A 647 -7.79 -32.86 -4.14
C THR A 647 -7.51 -33.91 -3.07
N LEU A 648 -6.36 -33.85 -2.43
CA LEU A 648 -5.98 -34.71 -1.32
C LEU A 648 -6.09 -33.95 0.00
N SER A 649 -6.55 -34.61 1.05
CA SER A 649 -6.49 -34.11 2.42
C SER A 649 -6.05 -35.22 3.39
N TRP A 650 -5.39 -34.87 4.49
CA TRP A 650 -4.92 -35.84 5.48
C TRP A 650 -4.98 -35.27 6.90
N THR A 651 -4.92 -36.16 7.88
CA THR A 651 -4.73 -35.77 9.28
C THR A 651 -3.29 -35.29 9.49
N ALA A 652 -3.14 -34.15 10.16
CA ALA A 652 -1.85 -33.55 10.44
C ALA A 652 -0.93 -34.50 11.22
N ALA A 653 0.36 -34.45 10.90
CA ALA A 653 1.40 -35.01 11.75
C ALA A 653 1.61 -34.10 12.98
N THR A 654 2.20 -34.66 14.03
CA THR A 654 2.60 -33.97 15.25
C THR A 654 4.09 -34.11 15.43
N ASP A 655 4.70 -33.11 16.04
CA ASP A 655 6.13 -33.07 16.29
C ASP A 655 6.39 -32.45 17.67
N ASN A 656 7.53 -32.74 18.28
CA ASN A 656 7.92 -32.19 19.59
C ASN A 656 8.26 -30.70 19.54
N VAL A 657 8.60 -30.15 18.37
CA VAL A 657 8.77 -28.71 18.15
C VAL A 657 7.68 -28.18 17.22
N ALA A 658 7.68 -28.59 15.95
CA ALA A 658 6.66 -28.17 14.98
C ALA A 658 6.83 -28.87 13.62
N VAL A 659 5.70 -29.27 13.01
CA VAL A 659 5.66 -29.64 11.58
C VAL A 659 5.58 -28.37 10.74
N THR A 660 6.54 -28.17 9.83
CA THR A 660 6.64 -26.98 8.97
C THR A 660 6.14 -27.21 7.54
N GLY A 661 5.88 -28.46 7.16
CA GLY A 661 5.20 -28.78 5.92
C GLY A 661 5.12 -30.28 5.63
N TYR A 662 4.67 -30.57 4.42
CA TYR A 662 4.40 -31.91 3.93
C TYR A 662 4.86 -32.07 2.49
N ASP A 663 5.62 -33.13 2.22
CA ASP A 663 5.91 -33.57 0.86
C ASP A 663 4.84 -34.56 0.41
N VAL A 664 4.22 -34.27 -0.73
CA VAL A 664 3.18 -35.07 -1.36
C VAL A 664 3.81 -35.84 -2.50
N LEU A 665 3.76 -37.16 -2.42
CA LEU A 665 4.41 -38.07 -3.36
C LEU A 665 3.37 -38.73 -4.26
N GLN A 666 3.61 -38.71 -5.57
CA GLN A 666 2.85 -39.44 -6.57
C GLN A 666 3.74 -40.58 -7.09
N ASN A 667 3.27 -41.82 -6.93
CA ASN A 667 3.99 -43.04 -7.33
C ASN A 667 5.43 -43.08 -6.77
N GLY A 668 5.63 -42.56 -5.55
CA GLY A 668 6.92 -42.52 -4.86
C GLY A 668 7.80 -41.30 -5.14
N THR A 669 7.41 -40.40 -6.05
CA THR A 669 8.15 -39.17 -6.36
C THR A 669 7.46 -37.96 -5.77
N VAL A 670 8.19 -37.06 -5.11
CA VAL A 670 7.64 -35.80 -4.60
C VAL A 670 7.16 -34.95 -5.79
N VAL A 671 5.86 -34.66 -5.81
CA VAL A 671 5.24 -33.82 -6.85
C VAL A 671 4.90 -32.43 -6.35
N GLN A 672 4.74 -32.26 -5.04
CA GLN A 672 4.48 -30.97 -4.43
C GLN A 672 4.84 -30.96 -2.95
N THR A 673 5.22 -29.79 -2.43
CA THR A 673 5.43 -29.56 -1.00
C THR A 673 4.48 -28.46 -0.54
N VAL A 674 3.74 -28.70 0.55
CA VAL A 674 2.71 -27.79 1.07
C VAL A 674 2.86 -27.58 2.57
N THR A 675 2.32 -26.48 3.11
CA THR A 675 2.33 -26.19 4.55
C THR A 675 1.02 -26.59 5.25
N GLY A 676 -0.08 -26.68 4.49
CA GLY A 676 -1.39 -27.16 4.98
C GLY A 676 -1.57 -28.67 4.82
N THR A 677 -2.71 -29.18 5.30
CA THR A 677 -3.08 -30.61 5.19
C THR A 677 -4.02 -30.90 4.03
N THR A 678 -4.03 -30.05 3.01
CA THR A 678 -4.84 -30.20 1.81
C THR A 678 -4.11 -29.66 0.59
N VAL A 679 -4.21 -30.37 -0.51
CA VAL A 679 -3.56 -29.98 -1.76
C VAL A 679 -4.42 -30.39 -2.96
N GLY A 680 -4.50 -29.51 -3.96
CA GLY A 680 -5.07 -29.85 -5.26
C GLY A 680 -3.96 -30.19 -6.25
N LEU A 681 -3.97 -31.41 -6.79
CA LEU A 681 -3.06 -31.87 -7.83
C LEU A 681 -3.74 -31.78 -9.19
N THR A 682 -3.01 -31.29 -10.19
CA THR A 682 -3.48 -31.14 -11.58
C THR A 682 -2.44 -31.72 -12.56
N GLY A 683 -2.79 -31.85 -13.84
CA GLY A 683 -1.89 -32.43 -14.85
C GLY A 683 -1.86 -33.96 -14.88
N LEU A 684 -2.82 -34.62 -14.21
CA LEU A 684 -2.99 -36.07 -14.27
C LEU A 684 -3.60 -36.51 -15.60
N THR A 685 -3.37 -37.75 -16.00
CA THR A 685 -3.97 -38.36 -17.19
C THR A 685 -5.33 -38.94 -16.82
N ALA A 686 -6.32 -38.82 -17.71
CA ALA A 686 -7.66 -39.37 -17.51
C ALA A 686 -7.65 -40.90 -17.42
N SER A 687 -8.64 -41.47 -16.73
CA SER A 687 -8.79 -42.92 -16.56
C SER A 687 -7.52 -43.63 -16.07
N THR A 688 -6.68 -42.95 -15.28
CA THR A 688 -5.37 -43.43 -14.84
C THR A 688 -5.33 -43.52 -13.33
N THR A 689 -4.84 -44.64 -12.81
CA THR A 689 -4.68 -44.87 -11.37
C THR A 689 -3.32 -44.34 -10.89
N TYR A 690 -3.35 -43.50 -9.87
CA TYR A 690 -2.19 -42.95 -9.17
C TYR A 690 -2.16 -43.39 -7.71
N SER A 691 -0.95 -43.60 -7.17
CA SER A 691 -0.73 -43.83 -5.75
C SER A 691 -0.17 -42.58 -5.10
N PHE A 692 -0.82 -42.11 -4.02
CA PHE A 692 -0.40 -40.92 -3.27
C PHE A 692 0.00 -41.26 -1.84
N THR A 693 1.14 -40.74 -1.40
CA THR A 693 1.60 -40.77 0.00
C THR A 693 2.06 -39.38 0.43
N VAL A 694 2.14 -39.14 1.74
CA VAL A 694 2.56 -37.86 2.32
C VAL A 694 3.62 -38.10 3.39
N LYS A 695 4.65 -37.25 3.42
CA LYS A 695 5.66 -37.19 4.48
C LYS A 695 5.62 -35.82 5.14
N ALA A 696 5.73 -35.75 6.47
CA ALA A 696 5.87 -34.50 7.20
C ALA A 696 7.35 -34.11 7.33
N LYS A 697 7.60 -32.80 7.41
CA LYS A 697 8.91 -32.19 7.69
C LYS A 697 8.81 -31.19 8.83
N ASP A 698 9.85 -31.09 9.64
CA ASP A 698 9.97 -30.09 10.70
C ASP A 698 10.90 -28.92 10.30
N ALA A 699 11.19 -28.04 11.26
CA ALA A 699 12.10 -26.92 11.07
C ALA A 699 13.59 -27.31 11.10
N ALA A 700 13.92 -28.46 11.69
CA ALA A 700 15.28 -28.98 11.81
C ALA A 700 15.72 -29.80 10.58
N GLY A 701 14.78 -30.13 9.68
CA GLY A 701 15.01 -30.89 8.47
C GLY A 701 14.78 -32.39 8.62
N ASN A 702 14.22 -32.86 9.74
CA ASN A 702 13.85 -34.27 9.89
C ASN A 702 12.59 -34.56 9.07
N ILE A 703 12.52 -35.76 8.49
CA ILE A 703 11.43 -36.21 7.61
C ILE A 703 10.77 -37.46 8.22
N SER A 704 9.45 -37.46 8.31
CA SER A 704 8.69 -38.61 8.81
C SER A 704 8.77 -39.82 7.87
N ALA A 705 8.34 -40.99 8.35
CA ALA A 705 7.94 -42.07 7.46
C ALA A 705 6.78 -41.62 6.54
N ALA A 706 6.64 -42.26 5.38
CA ALA A 706 5.51 -42.00 4.48
C ALA A 706 4.19 -42.50 5.10
N SER A 707 3.10 -41.77 4.87
CA SER A 707 1.75 -42.20 5.19
C SER A 707 1.37 -43.53 4.51
N GLY A 708 0.23 -44.10 4.89
CA GLY A 708 -0.43 -45.11 4.06
C GLY A 708 -0.67 -44.58 2.64
N ALA A 709 -0.61 -45.46 1.65
CA ALA A 709 -0.82 -45.11 0.24
C ALA A 709 -2.32 -45.05 -0.09
N LEU A 710 -2.75 -43.96 -0.70
CA LEU A 710 -4.07 -43.81 -1.30
C LEU A 710 -3.99 -44.11 -2.80
N SER A 711 -4.82 -45.04 -3.28
CA SER A 711 -4.97 -45.28 -4.72
C SER A 711 -6.17 -44.49 -5.25
N VAL A 712 -5.95 -43.64 -6.26
CA VAL A 712 -7.00 -42.83 -6.89
C VAL A 712 -6.97 -43.02 -8.39
N THR A 713 -8.09 -43.42 -8.99
CA THR A 713 -8.27 -43.43 -10.45
C THR A 713 -8.94 -42.13 -10.88
N THR A 714 -8.30 -41.37 -11.77
CA THR A 714 -8.90 -40.17 -12.36
C THR A 714 -10.14 -40.52 -13.19
N SER A 715 -11.12 -39.62 -13.18
CA SER A 715 -12.37 -39.80 -13.91
C SER A 715 -12.12 -39.85 -15.43
N SER A 716 -13.06 -40.43 -16.19
CA SER A 716 -13.02 -40.31 -17.64
C SER A 716 -13.23 -38.85 -18.07
N SER A 717 -12.67 -38.46 -19.21
CA SER A 717 -12.83 -37.10 -19.75
C SER A 717 -14.28 -36.85 -20.20
N GLY A 718 -15.02 -35.99 -19.50
CA GLY A 718 -16.36 -35.52 -19.86
C GLY A 718 -17.01 -34.63 -18.79
N GLY A 719 -18.12 -33.95 -19.15
CA GLY A 719 -19.10 -33.39 -18.19
C GLY A 719 -18.80 -32.05 -17.52
N THR A 720 -18.75 -30.95 -18.28
CA THR A 720 -19.17 -29.63 -17.74
C THR A 720 -20.67 -29.67 -17.40
N GLY A 721 -21.08 -29.11 -16.27
CA GLY A 721 -22.48 -29.09 -15.78
C GLY A 721 -23.50 -28.45 -16.72
N PRO A 722 -24.80 -28.34 -16.33
CA PRO A 722 -25.85 -27.85 -17.21
C PRO A 722 -25.60 -26.36 -17.59
N VAL A 723 -25.31 -26.13 -18.87
CA VAL A 723 -25.24 -24.82 -19.53
C VAL A 723 -26.57 -24.46 -20.20
N VAL A 724 -26.87 -23.16 -20.26
CA VAL A 724 -28.07 -22.62 -20.93
C VAL A 724 -28.08 -23.04 -22.40
N GLY A 725 -29.21 -23.56 -22.86
CA GLY A 725 -29.41 -23.99 -24.25
C GLY A 725 -28.98 -25.42 -24.54
N GLY A 726 -28.29 -26.10 -23.62
CA GLY A 726 -27.91 -27.50 -23.79
C GLY A 726 -29.10 -28.46 -23.71
N ILE A 727 -29.02 -29.55 -24.47
CA ILE A 727 -29.97 -30.67 -24.45
C ILE A 727 -29.33 -31.79 -23.64
N TYR A 728 -30.03 -32.25 -22.60
CA TYR A 728 -29.50 -33.19 -21.63
C TYR A 728 -30.30 -34.47 -21.53
N LYS A 729 -29.58 -35.55 -21.27
CA LYS A 729 -30.07 -36.73 -20.57
C LYS A 729 -29.88 -36.48 -19.07
N ILE A 730 -30.99 -36.41 -18.32
CA ILE A 730 -30.98 -36.19 -16.88
C ILE A 730 -31.13 -37.53 -16.17
N THR A 731 -30.14 -37.94 -15.38
CA THR A 731 -30.07 -39.31 -14.84
C THR A 731 -30.04 -39.32 -13.31
N ALA A 732 -30.93 -40.09 -12.68
CA ALA A 732 -30.99 -40.22 -11.23
C ALA A 732 -29.80 -41.04 -10.69
N ARG A 733 -29.14 -40.54 -9.66
CA ARG A 733 -27.92 -41.14 -9.07
C ARG A 733 -28.15 -42.53 -8.53
N HIS A 734 -29.30 -42.78 -7.89
CA HIS A 734 -29.57 -44.06 -7.21
C HIS A 734 -29.90 -45.20 -8.19
N SER A 735 -30.55 -44.91 -9.31
CA SER A 735 -31.04 -45.92 -10.26
C SER A 735 -30.23 -45.99 -11.56
N GLY A 736 -29.50 -44.93 -11.91
CA GLY A 736 -28.85 -44.79 -13.22
C GLY A 736 -29.84 -44.61 -14.38
N LYS A 737 -31.13 -44.39 -14.09
CA LYS A 737 -32.20 -44.23 -15.10
C LYS A 737 -32.47 -42.76 -15.39
N SER A 738 -32.94 -42.48 -16.61
CA SER A 738 -33.13 -41.12 -17.09
C SER A 738 -34.57 -40.66 -16.98
N PHE A 739 -34.76 -39.35 -16.83
CA PHE A 739 -36.06 -38.72 -16.96
C PHE A 739 -36.75 -39.12 -18.27
N CYS A 740 -38.03 -39.40 -18.20
CA CYS A 740 -38.84 -39.94 -19.27
C CYS A 740 -40.26 -39.38 -19.18
N MET A 741 -40.79 -38.82 -20.26
CA MET A 741 -42.21 -38.49 -20.32
C MET A 741 -43.01 -39.77 -20.63
N ARG A 742 -43.91 -40.15 -19.72
CA ARG A 742 -44.66 -41.41 -19.77
C ARG A 742 -45.48 -41.53 -21.07
N GLY A 743 -45.42 -42.67 -21.74
CA GLY A 743 -46.11 -42.89 -23.02
C GLY A 743 -45.28 -42.57 -24.26
N GLY A 744 -44.00 -42.20 -24.09
CA GLY A 744 -43.03 -42.12 -25.19
C GLY A 744 -43.15 -40.88 -26.06
N THR A 745 -42.54 -40.90 -27.25
CA THR A 745 -42.47 -39.74 -28.18
C THR A 745 -43.84 -39.24 -28.66
N GLY A 746 -44.87 -40.09 -28.64
CA GLY A 746 -46.24 -39.71 -29.04
C GLY A 746 -47.03 -38.95 -27.97
N ALA A 747 -46.56 -38.92 -26.72
CA ALA A 747 -47.28 -38.30 -25.60
C ALA A 747 -46.95 -36.79 -25.50
N THR A 748 -47.48 -35.97 -26.41
CA THR A 748 -47.18 -34.51 -26.51
C THR A 748 -48.23 -33.60 -25.84
N GLY A 749 -49.32 -34.17 -25.33
CA GLY A 749 -50.40 -33.44 -24.65
C GLY A 749 -50.03 -32.90 -23.26
N ASN A 750 -50.90 -32.08 -22.68
CA ASN A 750 -50.74 -31.67 -21.27
C ASN A 750 -51.00 -32.84 -20.31
N ASN A 751 -50.51 -32.74 -19.08
CA ASN A 751 -50.70 -33.72 -18.00
C ASN A 751 -50.00 -35.08 -18.23
N VAL A 752 -49.01 -35.15 -19.12
CA VAL A 752 -48.15 -36.33 -19.25
C VAL A 752 -47.18 -36.34 -18.08
N GLN A 753 -47.13 -37.46 -17.36
CA GLN A 753 -46.34 -37.63 -16.14
C GLN A 753 -44.84 -37.79 -16.45
N LEU A 754 -44.00 -37.18 -15.62
CA LEU A 754 -42.56 -37.44 -15.61
C LEU A 754 -42.26 -38.71 -14.79
N THR A 755 -41.59 -39.66 -15.42
CA THR A 755 -41.09 -40.88 -14.77
C THR A 755 -39.57 -40.98 -14.95
N GLN A 756 -38.94 -41.98 -14.33
CA GLN A 756 -37.64 -42.47 -14.77
C GLN A 756 -37.82 -43.72 -15.66
N TYR A 757 -36.95 -43.91 -16.64
CA TYR A 757 -36.91 -45.10 -17.48
C TYR A 757 -35.47 -45.34 -17.99
N THR A 758 -35.16 -46.59 -18.37
CA THR A 758 -33.91 -46.92 -19.05
C THR A 758 -33.70 -46.05 -20.29
N TYR A 759 -32.54 -45.39 -20.44
CA TYR A 759 -32.32 -44.47 -21.55
C TYR A 759 -32.27 -45.21 -22.90
N GLN A 760 -33.13 -44.81 -23.83
CA GLN A 760 -33.30 -45.38 -25.17
C GLN A 760 -33.08 -44.33 -26.27
N SER A 761 -32.50 -43.17 -25.93
CA SER A 761 -32.23 -42.07 -26.86
C SER A 761 -33.46 -41.45 -27.53
N GLY A 762 -34.67 -41.69 -27.00
CA GLY A 762 -35.88 -41.04 -27.50
C GLY A 762 -35.98 -39.58 -27.07
N THR A 763 -36.55 -38.71 -27.91
CA THR A 763 -36.70 -37.26 -27.62
C THR A 763 -37.57 -36.95 -26.39
N HIS A 764 -38.38 -37.91 -25.94
CA HIS A 764 -39.15 -37.86 -24.68
C HIS A 764 -38.31 -38.11 -23.42
N GLN A 765 -37.01 -38.45 -23.58
CA GLN A 765 -36.01 -38.60 -22.51
C GLN A 765 -34.92 -37.52 -22.58
N GLN A 766 -35.10 -36.51 -23.44
CA GLN A 766 -34.14 -35.45 -23.67
C GLN A 766 -34.77 -34.12 -23.28
N PHE A 767 -34.05 -33.32 -22.49
CA PHE A 767 -34.57 -32.08 -21.91
C PHE A 767 -33.61 -30.94 -22.21
N LYS A 768 -34.12 -29.89 -22.86
CA LYS A 768 -33.37 -28.64 -23.04
C LYS A 768 -33.53 -27.77 -21.82
N ALA A 769 -32.42 -27.28 -21.27
CA ALA A 769 -32.43 -26.31 -20.19
C ALA A 769 -32.36 -24.89 -20.77
N GLU A 770 -33.36 -24.06 -20.49
CA GLU A 770 -33.49 -22.70 -21.03
C GLU A 770 -33.52 -21.69 -19.88
N ALA A 771 -32.80 -20.57 -20.01
CA ALA A 771 -32.77 -19.54 -18.96
C ALA A 771 -34.06 -18.73 -18.93
N ASN A 772 -34.54 -18.40 -17.72
CA ASN A 772 -35.64 -17.48 -17.44
C ASN A 772 -35.34 -16.69 -16.15
N GLY A 773 -34.62 -15.57 -16.28
CA GLY A 773 -34.07 -14.84 -15.13
C GLY A 773 -33.00 -15.66 -14.41
N THR A 774 -33.11 -15.80 -13.09
CA THR A 774 -32.22 -16.63 -12.25
C THR A 774 -32.63 -18.11 -12.19
N TYR A 775 -33.67 -18.52 -12.92
CA TYR A 775 -34.22 -19.87 -12.93
C TYR A 775 -34.19 -20.48 -14.34
N PHE A 776 -34.45 -21.78 -14.42
CA PHE A 776 -34.43 -22.56 -15.65
C PHE A 776 -35.81 -23.14 -15.99
N ARG A 777 -36.11 -23.20 -17.28
CA ARG A 777 -37.17 -24.01 -17.87
C ARG A 777 -36.55 -25.31 -18.37
N LEU A 778 -37.16 -26.46 -18.04
CA LEU A 778 -36.81 -27.75 -18.62
C LEU A 778 -37.85 -28.14 -19.68
N THR A 779 -37.42 -28.20 -20.93
CA THR A 779 -38.28 -28.42 -22.10
C THR A 779 -38.05 -29.82 -22.68
N PRO A 780 -39.01 -30.75 -22.61
CA PRO A 780 -38.87 -32.06 -23.24
C PRO A 780 -38.82 -31.93 -24.76
N GLN A 781 -37.86 -32.60 -25.41
CA GLN A 781 -37.57 -32.37 -26.84
C GLN A 781 -38.64 -32.92 -27.79
N HIS A 782 -39.51 -33.85 -27.35
CA HIS A 782 -40.66 -34.28 -28.14
C HIS A 782 -41.84 -33.28 -28.10
N ALA A 783 -41.82 -32.30 -27.20
CA ALA A 783 -42.90 -31.31 -27.02
C ALA A 783 -42.35 -29.92 -26.66
N THR A 784 -41.72 -29.24 -27.62
CA THR A 784 -40.93 -27.99 -27.41
C THR A 784 -41.73 -26.78 -26.95
N SER A 785 -43.06 -26.78 -27.09
CA SER A 785 -43.96 -25.74 -26.55
C SER A 785 -44.38 -25.99 -25.09
N LYS A 786 -43.91 -27.07 -24.47
CA LYS A 786 -44.23 -27.50 -23.11
C LYS A 786 -43.03 -27.35 -22.17
N ALA A 787 -43.26 -27.48 -20.87
CA ALA A 787 -42.21 -27.50 -19.85
C ALA A 787 -42.57 -28.52 -18.75
N LEU A 788 -41.55 -28.93 -17.99
CA LEU A 788 -41.79 -29.60 -16.70
C LEU A 788 -42.51 -28.66 -15.73
N ASP A 789 -43.55 -29.17 -15.10
CA ASP A 789 -44.55 -28.43 -14.34
C ASP A 789 -44.92 -29.21 -13.07
N VAL A 790 -44.93 -28.52 -11.92
CA VAL A 790 -45.54 -29.05 -10.70
C VAL A 790 -47.05 -28.92 -10.79
N THR A 791 -47.72 -30.08 -10.86
CA THR A 791 -49.18 -30.18 -11.09
C THR A 791 -49.96 -29.26 -10.15
N GLY A 792 -50.79 -28.39 -10.73
CA GLY A 792 -51.68 -27.50 -9.97
C GLY A 792 -50.97 -26.46 -9.10
N ASN A 793 -49.68 -26.19 -9.36
CA ASN A 793 -48.85 -25.30 -8.54
C ASN A 793 -48.79 -25.72 -7.06
N ALA A 794 -48.93 -27.03 -6.78
CA ALA A 794 -48.94 -27.56 -5.43
C ALA A 794 -47.55 -27.40 -4.76
N THR A 795 -47.54 -27.15 -3.46
CA THR A 795 -46.31 -26.99 -2.65
C THR A 795 -46.07 -28.15 -1.68
N ALA A 796 -46.98 -29.13 -1.61
CA ALA A 796 -46.86 -30.31 -0.74
C ALA A 796 -45.81 -31.32 -1.24
N ASP A 797 -45.28 -32.13 -0.32
CA ASP A 797 -44.45 -33.29 -0.65
C ASP A 797 -45.30 -34.34 -1.39
N GLY A 798 -44.70 -35.02 -2.36
CA GLY A 798 -45.39 -35.98 -3.22
C GLY A 798 -46.19 -35.33 -4.36
N ALA A 799 -46.16 -34.00 -4.51
CA ALA A 799 -46.82 -33.37 -5.66
C ALA A 799 -46.18 -33.82 -6.98
N ASN A 800 -47.03 -34.13 -7.96
CA ASN A 800 -46.64 -34.80 -9.18
C ASN A 800 -45.99 -33.84 -10.19
N ILE A 801 -44.97 -34.32 -10.91
CA ILE A 801 -44.36 -33.58 -12.02
C ILE A 801 -44.95 -34.07 -13.34
N ILE A 802 -45.43 -33.12 -14.14
CA ILE A 802 -46.03 -33.35 -15.44
C ILE A 802 -45.36 -32.46 -16.49
N GLN A 803 -45.62 -32.71 -17.77
CA GLN A 803 -45.46 -31.67 -18.79
C GLN A 803 -46.76 -30.88 -18.95
N TYR A 804 -46.63 -29.57 -19.12
CA TYR A 804 -47.77 -28.69 -19.38
C TYR A 804 -47.38 -27.56 -20.33
N THR A 805 -48.38 -26.88 -20.92
CA THR A 805 -48.16 -25.68 -21.75
C THR A 805 -47.36 -24.67 -20.97
N TRP A 806 -46.24 -24.20 -21.55
CA TRP A 806 -45.44 -23.15 -20.92
C TRP A 806 -46.22 -21.86 -20.80
N SER A 807 -46.42 -21.39 -19.57
CA SER A 807 -47.05 -20.10 -19.22
C SER A 807 -46.07 -19.15 -18.55
N GLY A 808 -44.88 -19.62 -18.16
CA GLY A 808 -43.91 -18.86 -17.37
C GLY A 808 -44.23 -18.80 -15.87
N SER A 809 -45.25 -19.53 -15.40
CA SER A 809 -45.63 -19.60 -13.99
C SER A 809 -44.53 -20.22 -13.11
N ASN A 810 -44.49 -19.88 -11.82
CA ASN A 810 -43.43 -20.32 -10.89
C ASN A 810 -43.30 -21.85 -10.78
N ASN A 811 -44.39 -22.62 -10.93
CA ASN A 811 -44.37 -24.09 -10.91
C ASN A 811 -43.70 -24.73 -12.13
N GLN A 812 -43.31 -23.94 -13.13
CA GLN A 812 -42.59 -24.42 -14.32
C GLN A 812 -41.11 -24.04 -14.32
N GLN A 813 -40.64 -23.42 -13.23
CA GLN A 813 -39.30 -22.86 -13.12
C GLN A 813 -38.47 -23.58 -12.06
N TRP A 814 -37.20 -23.82 -12.37
CA TRP A 814 -36.32 -24.71 -11.62
C TRP A 814 -34.97 -24.06 -11.31
N SER A 815 -34.39 -24.36 -10.16
CA SER A 815 -32.98 -24.04 -9.83
C SER A 815 -32.16 -25.33 -9.81
N PHE A 816 -30.94 -25.28 -10.33
CA PHE A 816 -30.01 -26.42 -10.33
C PHE A 816 -28.93 -26.16 -9.28
N VAL A 817 -29.00 -26.89 -8.17
CA VAL A 817 -28.05 -26.73 -7.05
C VAL A 817 -27.03 -27.84 -7.12
N SER A 818 -25.75 -27.50 -7.32
CA SER A 818 -24.65 -28.47 -7.31
C SER A 818 -24.45 -29.01 -5.89
N ILE A 819 -24.33 -30.32 -5.77
CA ILE A 819 -24.02 -31.01 -4.49
C ILE A 819 -22.65 -31.69 -4.53
N GLY A 820 -21.82 -31.36 -5.53
CA GLY A 820 -20.48 -31.93 -5.72
C GLY A 820 -20.48 -33.23 -6.55
N SER A 821 -19.28 -33.66 -6.97
CA SER A 821 -19.04 -34.90 -7.74
C SER A 821 -19.90 -35.06 -9.01
N GLY A 822 -20.29 -33.96 -9.66
CA GLY A 822 -21.08 -33.97 -10.89
C GLY A 822 -22.60 -34.16 -10.70
N TYR A 823 -23.09 -34.13 -9.46
CA TYR A 823 -24.51 -34.28 -9.16
C TYR A 823 -25.19 -32.96 -8.79
N TYR A 824 -26.49 -32.88 -9.09
CA TYR A 824 -27.32 -31.70 -8.91
C TYR A 824 -28.66 -32.07 -8.28
N GLN A 825 -29.19 -31.16 -7.46
CA GLN A 825 -30.59 -31.13 -7.09
C GLN A 825 -31.37 -30.20 -8.03
N ILE A 826 -32.56 -30.60 -8.44
CA ILE A 826 -33.47 -29.79 -9.26
C ILE A 826 -34.58 -29.25 -8.35
N VAL A 827 -34.54 -27.96 -8.05
CA VAL A 827 -35.37 -27.31 -7.03
C VAL A 827 -36.50 -26.50 -7.68
N SER A 828 -37.75 -26.75 -7.30
CA SER A 828 -38.90 -25.99 -7.77
C SER A 828 -38.88 -24.56 -7.24
N ARG A 829 -39.02 -23.57 -8.11
CA ARG A 829 -39.18 -22.15 -7.71
C ARG A 829 -40.44 -21.93 -6.88
N SER A 830 -41.51 -22.67 -7.14
CA SER A 830 -42.79 -22.47 -6.46
C SER A 830 -42.75 -22.93 -4.99
N SER A 831 -42.08 -24.04 -4.70
CA SER A 831 -42.13 -24.70 -3.39
C SER A 831 -40.80 -24.74 -2.63
N GLY A 832 -39.67 -24.47 -3.31
CA GLY A 832 -38.32 -24.68 -2.75
C GLY A 832 -37.93 -26.15 -2.58
N LYS A 833 -38.74 -27.08 -3.10
CA LYS A 833 -38.57 -28.53 -2.94
C LYS A 833 -37.85 -29.15 -4.12
N CYS A 834 -37.17 -30.28 -3.86
CA CYS A 834 -36.36 -30.98 -4.84
C CYS A 834 -37.18 -32.04 -5.57
N LEU A 835 -36.89 -32.22 -6.85
CA LEU A 835 -37.35 -33.39 -7.58
C LEU A 835 -36.74 -34.66 -6.97
N GLY A 836 -37.54 -35.72 -6.91
CA GLY A 836 -37.11 -37.01 -6.41
C GLY A 836 -37.92 -38.14 -7.02
N VAL A 837 -37.25 -39.27 -7.26
CA VAL A 837 -37.93 -40.50 -7.67
C VAL A 837 -38.65 -41.08 -6.46
N ALA A 838 -39.96 -41.28 -6.60
CA ALA A 838 -40.85 -41.73 -5.53
C ALA A 838 -40.35 -43.04 -4.91
N SER A 839 -40.30 -43.09 -3.58
CA SER A 839 -39.84 -44.23 -2.78
C SER A 839 -38.43 -44.73 -3.14
N ALA A 840 -37.58 -43.90 -3.76
CA ALA A 840 -36.27 -44.30 -4.28
C ALA A 840 -36.32 -45.56 -5.18
N SER A 841 -37.44 -45.78 -5.87
CA SER A 841 -37.63 -46.95 -6.73
C SER A 841 -36.58 -46.99 -7.84
N THR A 842 -36.11 -48.18 -8.20
CA THR A 842 -35.21 -48.42 -9.36
C THR A 842 -35.95 -48.99 -10.56
N ALA A 843 -37.28 -49.15 -10.49
CA ALA A 843 -38.11 -49.65 -11.58
C ALA A 843 -38.23 -48.63 -12.73
N ASP A 844 -38.43 -49.15 -13.94
CA ASP A 844 -38.91 -48.34 -15.07
C ASP A 844 -40.32 -47.81 -14.77
N ASP A 845 -40.64 -46.63 -15.29
CA ASP A 845 -41.90 -45.91 -15.06
C ASP A 845 -42.14 -45.48 -13.60
N ALA A 846 -41.12 -45.53 -12.74
CA ALA A 846 -41.24 -44.98 -11.40
C ALA A 846 -41.46 -43.45 -11.45
N ASN A 847 -42.40 -42.97 -10.63
CA ASN A 847 -42.84 -41.58 -10.65
C ASN A 847 -41.76 -40.60 -10.17
N VAL A 848 -41.69 -39.42 -10.77
CA VAL A 848 -40.92 -38.28 -10.26
C VAL A 848 -41.87 -37.25 -9.63
N GLN A 849 -41.61 -36.91 -8.37
CA GLN A 849 -42.41 -36.00 -7.56
C GLN A 849 -41.51 -34.97 -6.87
N GLN A 850 -42.07 -33.91 -6.29
CA GLN A 850 -41.29 -33.02 -5.43
C GLN A 850 -41.33 -33.46 -3.96
N PHE A 851 -40.22 -33.30 -3.25
CA PHE A 851 -40.09 -33.54 -1.82
C PHE A 851 -39.15 -32.53 -1.18
N THR A 852 -39.24 -32.36 0.13
CA THR A 852 -38.24 -31.62 0.90
C THR A 852 -36.81 -32.05 0.49
N CYS A 853 -35.96 -31.07 0.19
CA CYS A 853 -34.60 -31.31 -0.31
C CYS A 853 -33.73 -32.00 0.74
N SER A 854 -33.01 -33.04 0.33
CA SER A 854 -32.04 -33.74 1.17
C SER A 854 -30.74 -34.02 0.40
N THR A 855 -29.61 -33.61 0.99
CA THR A 855 -28.27 -33.87 0.45
C THR A 855 -27.81 -35.32 0.65
N SER A 856 -28.52 -36.12 1.46
CA SER A 856 -28.25 -37.55 1.66
C SER A 856 -29.16 -38.46 0.83
N ALA A 857 -30.28 -37.96 0.31
CA ALA A 857 -31.24 -38.72 -0.49
C ALA A 857 -30.79 -38.86 -1.95
N THR A 858 -30.08 -39.93 -2.29
CA THR A 858 -29.53 -40.15 -3.64
C THR A 858 -30.59 -40.23 -4.75
N ASN A 859 -31.85 -40.51 -4.41
CA ASN A 859 -32.98 -40.46 -5.34
C ASN A 859 -33.46 -39.04 -5.69
N GLN A 860 -32.87 -38.01 -5.10
CA GLN A 860 -33.05 -36.59 -5.42
C GLN A 860 -31.83 -35.97 -6.11
N HIS A 861 -30.82 -36.78 -6.47
CA HIS A 861 -29.55 -36.31 -7.06
C HIS A 861 -29.49 -36.74 -8.51
N PHE A 862 -29.17 -35.80 -9.41
CA PHE A 862 -29.21 -36.05 -10.85
C PHE A 862 -27.91 -35.62 -11.52
N THR A 863 -27.48 -36.35 -12.54
CA THR A 863 -26.45 -35.88 -13.48
C THR A 863 -27.09 -35.29 -14.72
N PHE A 864 -26.41 -34.31 -15.32
CA PHE A 864 -26.77 -33.73 -16.61
C PHE A 864 -25.71 -34.14 -17.63
N GLU A 865 -26.07 -35.02 -18.56
CA GLU A 865 -25.20 -35.48 -19.63
C GLU A 865 -25.65 -34.83 -20.96
N ALA A 866 -24.80 -33.98 -21.55
CA ALA A 866 -25.14 -33.24 -22.77
C ALA A 866 -25.20 -34.17 -24.00
N ILE A 867 -26.27 -34.08 -24.77
CA ILE A 867 -26.51 -34.90 -25.98
C ILE A 867 -26.13 -34.14 -27.27
N ALA A 868 -26.18 -32.80 -27.24
CA ALA A 868 -25.71 -31.94 -28.34
C ALA A 868 -25.16 -30.61 -27.77
N SER A 869 -23.87 -30.32 -27.96
CA SER A 869 -23.21 -29.10 -27.48
C SER A 869 -23.20 -28.02 -28.55
N SER A 870 -24.02 -26.98 -28.36
CA SER A 870 -24.13 -25.85 -29.30
C SER A 870 -24.32 -24.49 -28.62
N ALA A 871 -24.03 -24.40 -27.33
CA ALA A 871 -24.20 -23.19 -26.52
C ALA A 871 -23.04 -22.99 -25.52
N SER A 872 -22.67 -21.72 -25.33
CA SER A 872 -21.60 -21.25 -24.45
C SER A 872 -22.00 -21.29 -22.97
N ALA A 873 -21.11 -21.77 -22.10
CA ALA A 873 -21.29 -21.80 -20.66
C ALA A 873 -21.15 -20.40 -20.04
N VAL A 874 -22.21 -19.90 -19.40
CA VAL A 874 -22.14 -18.78 -18.43
C VAL A 874 -22.69 -19.30 -17.11
N THR A 875 -21.85 -19.33 -16.07
CA THR A 875 -22.23 -19.77 -14.72
C THR A 875 -22.59 -18.53 -13.87
N LEU A 876 -23.78 -18.50 -13.28
CA LEU A 876 -24.25 -17.42 -12.40
C LEU A 876 -23.83 -17.68 -10.94
N MET A 877 -23.25 -16.67 -10.29
CA MET A 877 -22.88 -16.65 -8.88
C MET A 877 -24.07 -16.28 -7.97
N ASP A 878 -23.97 -16.78 -6.74
CA ASP A 878 -24.82 -16.67 -5.55
C ASP A 878 -25.36 -15.25 -5.24
N THR A 879 -26.62 -15.18 -4.83
CA THR A 879 -27.40 -13.95 -4.63
C THR A 879 -27.35 -13.37 -3.21
N ASP A 880 -26.74 -14.03 -2.23
CA ASP A 880 -26.64 -13.53 -0.85
C ASP A 880 -25.47 -12.55 -0.60
N ALA A 881 -24.61 -12.30 -1.59
CA ALA A 881 -23.50 -11.35 -1.49
C ALA A 881 -23.89 -9.86 -1.69
N ARG A 882 -25.18 -9.52 -1.80
CA ARG A 882 -25.60 -8.19 -2.30
C ARG A 882 -25.83 -7.10 -1.26
N ILE A 883 -25.61 -7.35 0.03
CA ILE A 883 -25.59 -6.28 1.03
C ILE A 883 -24.13 -6.03 1.44
N ALA A 884 -23.49 -5.06 0.78
CA ALA A 884 -22.23 -4.51 1.28
C ALA A 884 -22.57 -3.35 2.23
N THR A 885 -22.32 -3.53 3.53
CA THR A 885 -22.45 -2.48 4.56
C THR A 885 -21.24 -1.55 4.59
N ASP A 886 -20.78 -1.10 3.42
CA ASP A 886 -19.65 -0.17 3.29
C ASP A 886 -20.18 1.26 3.13
N GLU A 887 -20.48 1.88 4.27
CA GLU A 887 -20.99 3.24 4.43
C GLU A 887 -20.09 4.31 3.77
N SER A 888 -18.81 4.00 3.50
CA SER A 888 -17.87 4.94 2.85
C SER A 888 -18.13 5.16 1.36
N LYS A 889 -18.90 4.27 0.72
CA LYS A 889 -19.15 4.21 -0.72
C LYS A 889 -20.47 4.85 -1.18
N LEU A 890 -21.33 5.18 -0.22
CA LEU A 890 -22.59 5.92 -0.39
C LEU A 890 -22.58 7.04 0.66
N GLN A 891 -22.04 8.19 0.29
CA GLN A 891 -21.91 9.33 1.21
C GLN A 891 -23.06 10.30 1.02
N VAL A 892 -23.44 10.97 2.11
CA VAL A 892 -24.43 12.05 2.09
C VAL A 892 -23.88 13.25 2.84
N TYR A 893 -23.83 14.40 2.18
CA TYR A 893 -23.29 15.64 2.73
C TYR A 893 -24.20 16.84 2.42
N PRO A 894 -24.46 17.74 3.39
CA PRO A 894 -24.09 17.61 4.81
C PRO A 894 -24.93 16.54 5.53
N ASN A 895 -24.38 15.91 6.56
CA ASN A 895 -25.10 15.02 7.47
C ASN A 895 -24.64 15.30 8.91
N PRO A 896 -25.44 15.97 9.76
CA PRO A 896 -26.88 16.23 9.60
C PRO A 896 -27.23 17.19 8.45
N VAL A 897 -28.33 16.89 7.77
CA VAL A 897 -28.91 17.66 6.67
C VAL A 897 -29.68 18.85 7.22
N ARG A 898 -29.57 20.02 6.56
CA ARG A 898 -30.47 21.17 6.74
C ARG A 898 -30.87 21.71 5.37
N GLY A 899 -32.11 21.47 4.97
CA GLY A 899 -32.69 21.93 3.69
C GLY A 899 -32.29 21.17 2.42
N SER A 900 -31.01 20.85 2.21
CA SER A 900 -30.57 20.07 1.04
C SER A 900 -29.42 19.14 1.35
N PHE A 901 -29.33 18.03 0.62
CA PHE A 901 -28.25 17.06 0.75
C PHE A 901 -27.75 16.62 -0.63
N THR A 902 -26.45 16.36 -0.71
CA THR A 902 -25.79 15.77 -1.87
C THR A 902 -25.43 14.34 -1.56
N VAL A 903 -25.80 13.43 -2.45
CA VAL A 903 -25.39 12.03 -2.42
C VAL A 903 -24.18 11.87 -3.31
N GLU A 904 -23.15 11.20 -2.80
CA GLU A 904 -21.96 10.83 -3.56
C GLU A 904 -21.79 9.30 -3.59
N LEU A 905 -21.66 8.77 -4.81
CA LEU A 905 -21.56 7.34 -5.10
C LEU A 905 -20.15 7.02 -5.58
N SER A 906 -19.24 6.75 -4.64
CA SER A 906 -17.86 6.35 -4.94
C SER A 906 -17.69 4.84 -5.14
N GLY A 907 -18.69 4.04 -4.76
CA GLY A 907 -18.68 2.58 -4.90
C GLY A 907 -19.03 2.02 -6.28
N PHE A 908 -19.57 2.84 -7.20
CA PHE A 908 -20.11 2.38 -8.50
C PHE A 908 -19.36 2.98 -9.70
N SER A 909 -19.23 2.22 -10.79
CA SER A 909 -18.67 2.73 -12.05
C SER A 909 -19.65 3.72 -12.71
N PRO A 910 -19.19 4.78 -13.41
CA PRO A 910 -20.07 5.76 -14.06
C PRO A 910 -21.07 5.16 -15.08
N GLN A 911 -20.79 3.95 -15.59
CA GLN A 911 -21.61 3.25 -16.59
C GLN A 911 -22.65 2.30 -15.95
N GLU A 912 -22.67 2.16 -14.63
CA GLU A 912 -23.67 1.34 -13.94
C GLU A 912 -24.97 2.13 -13.80
N GLU A 913 -26.11 1.52 -14.17
CA GLU A 913 -27.43 2.07 -13.87
C GLU A 913 -27.74 1.84 -12.39
N ILE A 914 -28.01 2.92 -11.65
CA ILE A 914 -28.19 2.90 -10.20
C ILE A 914 -29.54 3.51 -9.86
N THR A 915 -30.31 2.81 -9.04
CA THR A 915 -31.55 3.34 -8.45
C THR A 915 -31.26 3.80 -7.03
N LEU A 916 -31.44 5.09 -6.77
CA LEU A 916 -31.37 5.68 -5.44
C LEU A 916 -32.76 5.65 -4.80
N GLN A 917 -32.85 5.26 -3.54
CA GLN A 917 -34.10 5.23 -2.78
C GLN A 917 -33.90 5.83 -1.39
N VAL A 918 -34.81 6.70 -0.97
CA VAL A 918 -34.87 7.16 0.42
C VAL A 918 -36.09 6.54 1.08
N VAL A 919 -35.91 5.85 2.19
CA VAL A 919 -37.00 5.28 3.00
C VAL A 919 -36.93 5.82 4.42
N ASN A 920 -38.09 5.95 5.09
CA ASN A 920 -38.13 6.25 6.52
C ASN A 920 -37.87 4.99 7.36
N LEU A 921 -37.80 5.14 8.69
CA LEU A 921 -37.59 4.01 9.61
C LEU A 921 -38.72 2.97 9.62
N THR A 922 -39.91 3.29 9.11
CA THR A 922 -41.02 2.32 8.95
C THR A 922 -40.94 1.55 7.64
N GLY A 923 -39.90 1.78 6.83
CA GLY A 923 -39.71 1.17 5.52
C GLY A 923 -40.56 1.79 4.41
N LYS A 924 -41.27 2.90 4.67
CA LYS A 924 -42.04 3.63 3.67
C LYS A 924 -41.08 4.43 2.78
N GLU A 925 -41.19 4.24 1.47
CA GLU A 925 -40.45 5.00 0.47
C GLU A 925 -40.89 6.46 0.43
N ILE A 926 -39.91 7.36 0.40
CA ILE A 926 -40.07 8.81 0.33
C ILE A 926 -39.88 9.28 -1.12
N PHE A 927 -38.82 8.82 -1.78
CA PHE A 927 -38.67 8.90 -3.23
C PHE A 927 -37.70 7.83 -3.75
N THR A 928 -37.82 7.55 -5.05
CA THR A 928 -36.86 6.82 -5.88
C THR A 928 -36.34 7.76 -6.98
N ASP A 929 -35.06 7.65 -7.35
CA ASP A 929 -34.46 8.35 -8.49
C ASP A 929 -33.48 7.43 -9.26
N GLU A 930 -33.39 7.58 -10.58
CA GLU A 930 -32.49 6.80 -11.43
C GLU A 930 -31.28 7.63 -11.85
N LEU A 931 -30.09 7.23 -11.39
CA LEU A 931 -28.84 7.89 -11.73
C LEU A 931 -28.15 7.15 -12.89
N LYS A 932 -28.04 7.84 -14.03
CA LYS A 932 -27.27 7.40 -15.19
C LYS A 932 -26.10 8.37 -15.40
N LEU A 933 -24.87 7.84 -15.48
CA LEU A 933 -23.66 8.59 -15.89
C LEU A 933 -23.15 9.68 -14.92
N LYS A 934 -23.70 9.82 -13.70
CA LYS A 934 -23.26 10.82 -12.71
C LYS A 934 -22.97 10.18 -11.34
N ARG A 935 -21.90 10.65 -10.68
CA ARG A 935 -21.47 10.18 -9.35
C ARG A 935 -22.07 10.96 -8.18
N THR A 936 -22.65 12.13 -8.45
CA THR A 936 -23.23 13.02 -7.45
C THR A 936 -24.60 13.52 -7.88
N ALA A 937 -25.50 13.65 -6.90
CA ALA A 937 -26.83 14.22 -7.09
C ALA A 937 -27.28 14.98 -5.83
N THR A 938 -27.88 16.15 -6.00
CA THR A 938 -28.32 17.01 -4.89
C THR A 938 -29.84 17.08 -4.84
N TYR A 939 -30.39 16.88 -3.65
CA TYR A 939 -31.83 16.84 -3.39
C TYR A 939 -32.21 17.87 -2.32
N ASN A 940 -33.37 18.51 -2.49
CA ASN A 940 -33.95 19.43 -1.52
C ASN A 940 -34.99 18.71 -0.65
N THR A 941 -34.85 18.78 0.67
CA THR A 941 -35.71 18.03 1.61
C THR A 941 -37.18 18.49 1.56
N ALA A 942 -37.44 19.77 1.30
CA ALA A 942 -38.79 20.31 1.22
C ALA A 942 -39.55 19.79 -0.01
N SER A 943 -38.85 19.62 -1.15
CA SER A 943 -39.44 19.09 -2.38
C SER A 943 -39.98 17.67 -2.25
N TYR A 944 -39.48 16.89 -1.29
CA TYR A 944 -39.88 15.51 -1.04
C TYR A 944 -40.63 15.32 0.30
N GLY A 945 -41.03 16.42 0.96
CA GLY A 945 -41.82 16.37 2.19
C GLY A 945 -41.10 15.71 3.37
N MET A 946 -39.76 15.76 3.40
CA MET A 946 -38.96 15.19 4.49
C MET A 946 -39.06 16.08 5.73
N LYS A 947 -39.35 15.49 6.89
CA LYS A 947 -39.46 16.17 8.20
C LYS A 947 -38.28 15.79 9.08
N GLU A 948 -38.08 16.49 10.19
CA GLU A 948 -37.03 16.15 11.16
C GLU A 948 -37.15 14.68 11.61
N SER A 949 -36.22 13.84 11.16
CA SER A 949 -36.21 12.40 11.42
C SER A 949 -34.93 11.74 10.89
N VAL A 950 -34.78 10.45 11.17
CA VAL A 950 -33.75 9.61 10.56
C VAL A 950 -34.33 8.91 9.33
N TYR A 951 -33.60 8.97 8.23
CA TYR A 951 -33.92 8.31 6.98
C TYR A 951 -32.80 7.33 6.59
N ILE A 952 -33.18 6.34 5.79
CA ILE A 952 -32.26 5.37 5.21
C ILE A 952 -32.17 5.63 3.72
N LEU A 953 -30.97 5.98 3.26
CA LEU A 953 -30.63 6.11 1.86
C LEU A 953 -30.12 4.76 1.34
N LYS A 954 -30.62 4.32 0.20
CA LYS A 954 -30.20 3.09 -0.48
C LYS A 954 -29.79 3.40 -1.91
N ALA A 955 -28.70 2.78 -2.36
CA ALA A 955 -28.30 2.77 -3.77
C ALA A 955 -28.26 1.32 -4.25
N VAL A 956 -29.05 1.01 -5.28
CA VAL A 956 -29.34 -0.36 -5.72
C VAL A 956 -28.98 -0.50 -7.19
N ASN A 957 -28.33 -1.60 -7.55
CA ASN A 957 -28.27 -2.06 -8.94
C ASN A 957 -28.37 -3.60 -9.04
N SER A 958 -28.26 -4.13 -10.26
CA SER A 958 -28.38 -5.57 -10.53
C SER A 958 -27.34 -6.44 -9.79
N LYS A 959 -26.25 -5.85 -9.26
CA LYS A 959 -25.14 -6.56 -8.63
C LYS A 959 -25.04 -6.34 -7.12
N ARG A 960 -25.66 -5.32 -6.53
CA ARG A 960 -25.45 -4.92 -5.11
C ARG A 960 -26.42 -3.85 -4.61
N VAL A 961 -26.51 -3.75 -3.28
CA VAL A 961 -27.14 -2.68 -2.51
C VAL A 961 -26.09 -2.03 -1.61
N LEU A 962 -26.09 -0.69 -1.54
CA LEU A 962 -25.43 0.09 -0.49
C LEU A 962 -26.48 0.84 0.34
N ILE A 963 -26.20 1.05 1.62
CA ILE A 963 -27.14 1.68 2.58
C ILE A 963 -26.38 2.71 3.43
N GLN A 964 -26.97 3.89 3.64
CA GLN A 964 -26.44 4.94 4.50
C GLN A 964 -27.53 5.58 5.36
N LYS A 965 -27.22 5.92 6.62
CA LYS A 965 -28.12 6.66 7.50
C LYS A 965 -27.97 8.17 7.30
N MET A 966 -29.09 8.88 7.25
CA MET A 966 -29.16 10.32 7.09
C MET A 966 -30.05 10.93 8.17
N LEU A 967 -29.52 11.93 8.89
CA LEU A 967 -30.28 12.70 9.88
C LEU A 967 -30.74 14.01 9.23
N VAL A 968 -32.04 14.25 9.15
CA VAL A 968 -32.61 15.52 8.67
C VAL A 968 -33.03 16.35 9.87
N LEU A 969 -32.55 17.60 9.91
CA LEU A 969 -32.89 18.61 10.91
C LEU A 969 -33.57 19.79 10.22
N GLU A 970 -34.52 20.44 10.90
CA GLU A 970 -35.15 21.68 10.43
C GLU A 970 -34.20 22.89 10.42
#